data_AF-A0A1Y3PX84-F1
#
_entry.id   AF-A0A1Y3PX84-F1
#
_cell.length_a   1.000
_cell.length_b   1.000
_cell.length_c   1.000
_cell.angle_alpha   90.00
_cell.angle_beta   90.00
_cell.angle_gamma   90.00
#
_symmetry.space_group_name_H-M   'P 1'
#
loop_
_entity.id
_entity.type
_entity.pdbx_description
1 polymer ?
#
loop_
_entity_poly.entity_id
_entity_poly.type
_entity_poly.pdbx_seq_one_letter_code
_entity_poly.pdbx_strand_id
1 'polypeptide(L)'
;MHYRTKAILDKAISDEIKVVSFDIFDTLLVRPVISPTDLFKIVGLRTGFDSFKEMRIIAEQSARKKKPFYEDDITFEDIYEEFSNLFGIDEEAISVLKETELEVEREYLRPRKTLREIFYAAKEHNKEIIITSDMYLPREFLESVLEKNGYIGYDRFYLSSEEKLSKGTGRLFSKIIADYEAKGIAPHEILHIGDNQRADIANARKYKIQACHVPSTISILRSKKRLYQLFQIHTSMDNSFLVGYIANTLFDDPFHPFDINSCFGEDVKNIGIILLAPLLLAFTKWMLEDAIKEEIEKLSFVYRDGYIPLKIYNILSKCYNNIPETNVIYLTRAMRYNYFANEQNGFYKVFKDLPPDREMTVEQFVKTRLLVEEQSEMKEVLSIFEKYGFSGNSKFEEFEQNFELFREIEPYFIKNAKNRISDLDQYWKSILNPEEKLGVFDVGYRGSVSRFLKDQLGLKNVGYHLFASPVLNAYVGKRDYTLKTFIQYGISTIQEAIILHHFIEDVISSQEGSVIHIRPNKEGFEFIRQETQHYNERIAELQDVIIRFSEEFTDMFKADMAKLVFDGFPYFNTLVDFLRNPYHKDAKLIYNWSFEDSNFISTDNNSVYVKWYNQKLTKNNHQIRNNIKQRYYSRLQEHFAANPGKSKIRIMIYLLLLKMGLLPITKKIVASFRGLIANKKNDPTIKELERRLSELQDIQHYQDRELILVAGHMVLFDKGTCEYLNQISRKLKNVKMLLLCEATRVDESTTKKLINFDFIKVPKFLGKDDDYPKNINVKIGKEIINRIKEKKYLALAADNLKTRHPDMGKGYAEAVVYYADQYFRQLLSKLNPKKVVLWNKFHAIHLVLYNVCKEMGIKTVFMEFGLLPGTIVVEEMGQMGESFPAVKYQQFMNLDVNDQDLAMAERVIKMIRDKKLNRNIQPINNMKEKLLSQLIKDRAIIFYAGQNDFESGMYPYTEETKKYHSPIFKTSDEAALYLSALAKKNKWNFIYKPHPLIYRLRKSYYEKLKVENMIVVSDIDINDLVDMADLTITILSQTGYVSLIRNRPTLMLGYTQLRGKGCTYEAFTLEEIEQTIKSALQNGFTESQQYAFKKHVAQLLKYYLYDDLVKKDFQYGMPLEECVKFLLTGERTVDCSRSRFLAVTR
;
A
#
# COMPACT_ATOMS: atom_id res chain seq x y z
N MET A 1 -6.31 3.32 36.71
CA MET A 1 -5.76 1.95 36.57
C MET A 1 -6.89 0.97 36.21
N HIS A 2 -6.73 0.14 35.18
CA HIS A 2 -7.72 -0.88 34.77
C HIS A 2 -7.83 -2.05 35.78
N TYR A 3 -8.94 -2.80 35.81
CA TYR A 3 -9.17 -3.83 36.85
C TYR A 3 -8.14 -4.97 36.86
N ARG A 4 -7.61 -5.38 35.69
CA ARG A 4 -6.54 -6.40 35.62
C ARG A 4 -5.22 -5.87 36.15
N THR A 5 -4.91 -4.62 35.83
CA THR A 5 -3.73 -3.91 36.34
C THR A 5 -3.84 -3.75 37.86
N LYS A 6 -5.05 -3.40 38.34
CA LYS A 6 -5.37 -3.40 39.76
C LYS A 6 -5.21 -4.79 40.38
N ALA A 7 -5.62 -5.86 39.72
CA ALA A 7 -5.42 -7.21 40.23
C ALA A 7 -3.93 -7.59 40.35
N ILE A 8 -3.06 -7.07 39.46
CA ILE A 8 -1.60 -7.23 39.59
C ILE A 8 -1.10 -6.44 40.80
N LEU A 9 -1.55 -5.19 40.96
CA LEU A 9 -1.24 -4.35 42.11
C LEU A 9 -1.66 -5.01 43.43
N ASP A 10 -2.94 -5.39 43.56
CA ASP A 10 -3.51 -6.05 44.74
C ASP A 10 -2.72 -7.32 45.09
N LYS A 11 -2.28 -8.07 44.07
CA LYS A 11 -1.45 -9.25 44.26
C LYS A 11 -0.03 -8.92 44.72
N ALA A 12 0.58 -7.87 44.14
CA ALA A 12 1.93 -7.43 44.50
C ALA A 12 2.01 -6.93 45.95
N ILE A 13 0.93 -6.35 46.48
CA ILE A 13 0.87 -5.85 47.85
C ILE A 13 0.32 -6.87 48.86
N SER A 14 -0.24 -8.00 48.41
CA SER A 14 -0.83 -9.03 49.27
C SER A 14 0.15 -9.58 50.32
N ASP A 15 -0.34 -9.87 51.52
CA ASP A 15 0.46 -10.41 52.63
C ASP A 15 1.09 -11.78 52.33
N GLU A 16 0.51 -12.55 51.40
CA GLU A 16 1.04 -13.83 50.92
C GLU A 16 2.32 -13.69 50.08
N ILE A 17 2.56 -12.49 49.53
CA ILE A 17 3.76 -12.19 48.75
C ILE A 17 4.76 -11.47 49.63
N LYS A 18 6.00 -11.96 49.66
CA LYS A 18 7.14 -11.35 50.38
C LYS A 18 8.13 -10.68 49.44
N VAL A 19 8.29 -11.24 48.23
CA VAL A 19 9.24 -10.76 47.23
C VAL A 19 8.51 -10.46 45.92
N VAL A 20 8.74 -9.28 45.35
CA VAL A 20 8.23 -8.93 44.02
C VAL A 20 9.40 -8.77 43.06
N SER A 21 9.41 -9.61 42.03
CA SER A 21 10.41 -9.66 40.97
C SER A 21 9.88 -9.00 39.71
N PHE A 22 10.67 -8.11 39.11
CA PHE A 22 10.34 -7.45 37.85
C PHE A 22 11.34 -7.80 36.76
N ASP A 23 10.84 -8.02 35.55
CA ASP A 23 11.64 -7.90 34.34
C ASP A 23 11.92 -6.41 33.98
N ILE A 24 12.96 -6.13 33.20
CA ILE A 24 13.31 -4.76 32.79
C ILE A 24 12.61 -4.36 31.48
N PHE A 25 12.94 -5.01 30.36
CA PHE A 25 12.61 -4.48 29.03
C PHE A 25 11.20 -4.87 28.60
N ASP A 26 10.47 -3.92 28.01
CA ASP A 26 9.03 -4.04 27.73
C ASP A 26 8.14 -4.26 28.98
N THR A 27 8.75 -4.29 30.18
CA THR A 27 8.10 -4.41 31.48
C THR A 27 8.23 -3.11 32.28
N LEU A 28 9.40 -2.80 32.85
CA LEU A 28 9.66 -1.54 33.56
C LEU A 28 10.09 -0.42 32.60
N LEU A 29 10.89 -0.76 31.59
CA LEU A 29 11.42 0.19 30.62
C LEU A 29 10.95 -0.16 29.21
N VAL A 30 10.57 0.86 28.45
CA VAL A 30 10.17 0.74 27.05
C VAL A 30 11.09 1.57 26.17
N ARG A 31 11.26 1.11 24.91
CA ARG A 31 11.92 1.89 23.86
C ARG A 31 10.87 2.43 22.90
N PRO A 32 11.06 3.61 22.31
CA PRO A 32 10.12 4.18 21.35
C PRO A 32 10.33 3.58 19.95
N VAL A 33 10.47 2.26 19.81
CA VAL A 33 10.68 1.56 18.53
C VAL A 33 9.89 0.24 18.47
N ILE A 34 9.62 -0.25 17.27
CA ILE A 34 8.96 -1.56 17.06
C ILE A 34 9.91 -2.72 17.39
N SER A 35 11.18 -2.61 16.98
CA SER A 35 12.24 -3.55 17.32
C SER A 35 13.34 -2.83 18.07
N PRO A 36 13.86 -3.36 19.21
CA PRO A 36 14.99 -2.76 19.92
C PRO A 36 16.19 -2.48 19.02
N THR A 37 16.45 -3.35 18.04
CA THR A 37 17.55 -3.20 17.07
C THR A 37 17.42 -1.98 16.16
N ASP A 38 16.25 -1.34 16.09
CA ASP A 38 16.07 -0.10 15.33
C ASP A 38 16.83 1.09 15.94
N LEU A 39 17.11 1.06 17.26
CA LEU A 39 17.96 2.08 17.91
C LEU A 39 19.40 2.07 17.37
N PHE A 40 19.91 0.94 16.89
CA PHE A 40 21.26 0.87 16.31
C PHE A 40 21.39 1.77 15.08
N LYS A 41 20.27 2.14 14.42
CA LYS A 41 20.32 3.13 13.34
C LYS A 41 20.80 4.49 13.85
N ILE A 42 20.40 4.92 15.05
CA ILE A 42 20.87 6.16 15.66
C ILE A 42 22.36 6.10 15.93
N VAL A 43 22.87 4.96 16.42
CA VAL A 43 24.30 4.76 16.68
C VAL A 43 25.11 4.96 15.39
N GLY A 44 24.70 4.31 14.29
CA GLY A 44 25.34 4.53 12.98
C GLY A 44 25.26 5.98 12.50
N LEU A 45 24.12 6.65 12.71
CA LEU A 45 23.93 8.06 12.33
C LEU A 45 24.76 9.05 13.16
N ARG A 46 25.00 8.77 14.44
CA ARG A 46 25.82 9.63 15.33
C ARG A 46 27.30 9.43 15.12
N THR A 47 27.73 8.19 14.90
CA THR A 47 29.15 7.84 14.67
C THR A 47 29.59 8.01 13.22
N GLY A 48 28.65 8.11 12.27
CA GLY A 48 28.96 8.06 10.84
C GLY A 48 29.33 6.65 10.36
N PHE A 49 29.05 5.61 11.17
CA PHE A 49 29.37 4.23 10.85
C PHE A 49 28.26 3.60 10.01
N ASP A 50 28.52 3.46 8.71
CA ASP A 50 27.60 2.86 7.75
C ASP A 50 27.28 1.41 8.10
N SER A 51 26.00 1.02 7.95
CA SER A 51 25.54 -0.36 8.20
C SER A 51 25.82 -0.91 9.61
N PHE A 52 26.03 -0.03 10.61
CA PHE A 52 26.28 -0.43 12.00
C PHE A 52 25.19 -1.39 12.51
N LYS A 53 23.91 -1.10 12.25
CA LYS A 53 22.78 -1.93 12.69
C LYS A 53 22.93 -3.38 12.23
N GLU A 54 23.17 -3.60 10.94
CA GLU A 54 23.29 -4.95 10.37
C GLU A 54 24.50 -5.69 10.94
N MET A 55 25.65 -5.01 11.00
CA MET A 55 26.89 -5.58 11.55
C MET A 55 26.76 -5.93 13.03
N ARG A 56 26.11 -5.04 13.81
CA ARG A 56 25.92 -5.19 15.26
C ARG A 56 25.00 -6.37 15.60
N ILE A 57 23.99 -6.63 14.77
CA ILE A 57 23.12 -7.81 14.88
C ILE A 57 23.91 -9.10 14.56
N ILE A 58 24.75 -9.07 13.53
CA ILE A 58 25.58 -10.23 13.13
C ILE A 58 26.58 -10.58 14.25
N ALA A 59 27.24 -9.56 14.83
CA ALA A 59 28.19 -9.75 15.92
C ALA A 59 27.52 -10.40 17.15
N GLU A 60 26.34 -9.93 17.57
CA GLU A 60 25.61 -10.55 18.67
C GLU A 60 25.24 -12.01 18.37
N GLN A 61 24.74 -12.29 17.17
CA GLN A 61 24.40 -13.65 16.77
C GLN A 61 25.62 -14.58 16.78
N SER A 62 26.79 -14.06 16.39
CA SER A 62 28.04 -14.81 16.41
C SER A 62 28.53 -15.05 17.84
N ALA A 63 28.52 -14.02 18.69
CA ALA A 63 28.86 -14.14 20.11
C ALA A 63 27.96 -15.17 20.82
N ARG A 64 26.63 -15.14 20.56
CA ARG A 64 25.68 -16.12 21.11
C ARG A 64 25.96 -17.56 20.65
N LYS A 65 26.54 -17.77 19.47
CA LYS A 65 26.93 -19.10 18.96
C LYS A 65 28.25 -19.59 19.54
N LYS A 66 29.17 -18.66 19.84
CA LYS A 66 30.52 -18.96 20.36
C LYS A 66 30.54 -19.16 21.88
N LYS A 67 29.54 -18.65 22.61
CA LYS A 67 29.44 -18.82 24.06
C LYS A 67 29.54 -20.31 24.47
N PRO A 68 30.18 -20.64 25.61
CA PRO A 68 30.22 -22.01 26.10
C PRO A 68 28.82 -22.60 26.28
N PHE A 69 28.66 -23.90 26.00
CA PHE A 69 27.36 -24.57 26.06
C PHE A 69 26.68 -24.51 27.45
N TYR A 70 27.47 -24.43 28.52
CA TYR A 70 26.97 -24.35 29.90
C TYR A 70 26.49 -22.93 30.29
N GLU A 71 26.90 -21.89 29.57
CA GLU A 71 26.43 -20.52 29.79
C GLU A 71 25.14 -20.28 29.02
N ASP A 72 24.18 -19.60 29.65
CA ASP A 72 22.91 -19.27 29.00
C ASP A 72 22.96 -17.95 28.22
N ASP A 73 23.83 -17.02 28.58
CA ASP A 73 23.87 -15.68 27.98
C ASP A 73 25.29 -15.15 27.77
N ILE A 74 25.39 -14.01 27.08
CA ILE A 74 26.64 -13.32 26.70
C ILE A 74 26.69 -11.91 27.30
N THR A 75 27.88 -11.32 27.37
CA THR A 75 28.10 -9.94 27.82
C THR A 75 28.13 -8.95 26.65
N PHE A 76 28.12 -7.65 26.96
CA PHE A 76 28.30 -6.58 25.98
C PHE A 76 29.71 -6.63 25.37
N GLU A 77 30.71 -6.97 26.17
CA GLU A 77 32.10 -7.17 25.79
C GLU A 77 32.22 -8.31 24.77
N ASP A 78 31.61 -9.47 25.03
CA ASP A 78 31.62 -10.63 24.11
C ASP A 78 31.15 -10.23 22.70
N ILE A 79 30.15 -9.35 22.64
CA ILE A 79 29.59 -8.86 21.38
C ILE A 79 30.58 -7.96 20.65
N TYR A 80 31.21 -7.01 21.35
CA TYR A 80 32.12 -6.05 20.72
C TYR A 80 33.50 -6.63 20.39
N GLU A 81 33.97 -7.61 21.17
CA GLU A 81 35.10 -8.45 20.80
C GLU A 81 34.80 -9.18 19.48
N GLU A 82 33.61 -9.79 19.38
CA GLU A 82 33.21 -10.46 18.15
C GLU A 82 32.99 -9.49 16.98
N PHE A 83 32.47 -8.29 17.25
CA PHE A 83 32.31 -7.24 16.26
C PHE A 83 33.68 -6.82 15.68
N SER A 84 34.67 -6.56 16.54
CA SER A 84 36.04 -6.25 16.12
C SER A 84 36.65 -7.40 15.33
N ASN A 85 36.52 -8.64 15.81
CA ASN A 85 37.07 -9.83 15.16
C ASN A 85 36.47 -10.10 13.77
N LEU A 86 35.16 -9.92 13.61
CA LEU A 86 34.48 -10.19 12.33
C LEU A 86 34.75 -9.13 11.27
N PHE A 87 34.90 -7.88 11.68
CA PHE A 87 34.92 -6.74 10.76
C PHE A 87 36.25 -5.97 10.73
N GLY A 88 37.24 -6.37 11.54
CA GLY A 88 38.57 -5.78 11.56
C GLY A 88 38.57 -4.31 11.97
N ILE A 89 37.70 -3.94 12.91
CA ILE A 89 37.57 -2.55 13.41
C ILE A 89 38.55 -2.35 14.57
N ASP A 90 39.29 -1.24 14.50
CA ASP A 90 40.27 -0.87 15.53
C ASP A 90 39.62 -0.55 16.88
N GLU A 91 40.44 -0.57 17.92
CA GLU A 91 40.00 -0.44 19.31
C GLU A 91 39.40 0.94 19.61
N GLU A 92 39.90 2.00 18.96
CA GLU A 92 39.41 3.37 19.13
C GLU A 92 37.98 3.51 18.60
N ALA A 93 37.72 3.05 17.37
CA ALA A 93 36.40 3.05 16.76
C ALA A 93 35.42 2.14 17.52
N ILE A 94 35.88 0.99 18.02
CA ILE A 94 35.07 0.12 18.90
C ILE A 94 34.65 0.86 20.17
N SER A 95 35.56 1.59 20.81
CA SER A 95 35.26 2.33 22.03
C SER A 95 34.20 3.41 21.78
N VAL A 96 34.32 4.16 20.68
CA VAL A 96 33.32 5.16 20.26
C VAL A 96 31.95 4.51 20.00
N LEU A 97 31.91 3.36 19.32
CA LEU A 97 30.65 2.65 19.05
C LEU A 97 30.00 2.14 20.35
N LYS A 98 30.78 1.58 21.28
CA LYS A 98 30.30 1.12 22.60
C LYS A 98 29.69 2.27 23.38
N GLU A 99 30.42 3.37 23.52
CA GLU A 99 29.97 4.55 24.25
C GLU A 99 28.70 5.14 23.64
N THR A 100 28.65 5.24 22.30
CA THR A 100 27.46 5.75 21.59
C THR A 100 26.26 4.81 21.73
N GLU A 101 26.42 3.48 21.68
CA GLU A 101 25.32 2.53 21.89
C GLU A 101 24.71 2.69 23.29
N LEU A 102 25.56 2.79 24.32
CA LEU A 102 25.11 3.01 25.70
C LEU A 102 24.46 4.39 25.88
N GLU A 103 25.00 5.44 25.25
CA GLU A 103 24.39 6.78 25.27
C GLU A 103 22.99 6.75 24.65
N VAL A 104 22.83 6.16 23.46
CA VAL A 104 21.55 6.03 22.76
C VAL A 104 20.55 5.22 23.59
N GLU A 105 20.96 4.09 24.18
CA GLU A 105 20.09 3.31 25.07
C GLU A 105 19.64 4.14 26.29
N ARG A 106 20.57 4.86 26.94
CA ARG A 106 20.26 5.73 28.08
C ARG A 106 19.30 6.86 27.69
N GLU A 107 19.46 7.40 26.49
CA GLU A 107 18.65 8.50 26.00
C GLU A 107 17.23 8.05 25.66
N TYR A 108 17.03 6.85 25.10
CA TYR A 108 15.72 6.42 24.60
C TYR A 108 14.93 5.47 25.51
N LEU A 109 15.55 4.85 26.50
CA LEU A 109 14.82 4.07 27.50
C LEU A 109 13.96 5.00 28.38
N ARG A 110 12.67 4.66 28.52
CA ARG A 110 11.67 5.43 29.26
C ARG A 110 10.91 4.54 30.25
N PRO A 111 10.40 5.09 31.37
CA PRO A 111 9.67 4.29 32.34
C PRO A 111 8.29 3.95 31.80
N ARG A 112 7.85 2.72 32.05
CA ARG A 112 6.45 2.34 31.93
C ARG A 112 5.73 2.81 33.20
N LYS A 113 5.02 3.94 33.10
CA LYS A 113 4.52 4.70 34.24
C LYS A 113 3.60 3.86 35.12
N THR A 114 2.70 3.09 34.49
CA THR A 114 1.79 2.16 35.17
C THR A 114 2.53 1.11 36.01
N LEU A 115 3.67 0.59 35.53
CA LEU A 115 4.44 -0.43 36.25
C LEU A 115 5.31 0.19 37.34
N ARG A 116 5.70 1.46 37.19
CA ARG A 116 6.35 2.22 38.25
C ARG A 116 5.44 2.42 39.46
N GLU A 117 4.14 2.65 39.24
CA GLU A 117 3.16 2.69 40.35
C GLU A 117 3.12 1.36 41.12
N ILE A 118 3.14 0.21 40.41
CA ILE A 118 3.15 -1.11 41.04
C ILE A 118 4.47 -1.37 41.80
N PHE A 119 5.61 -0.96 41.21
CA PHE A 119 6.91 -1.04 41.86
C PHE A 119 6.92 -0.30 43.21
N TYR A 120 6.48 0.96 43.24
CA TYR A 120 6.46 1.74 44.49
C TYR A 120 5.40 1.25 45.48
N ALA A 121 4.24 0.82 45.01
CA ALA A 121 3.23 0.25 45.91
C ALA A 121 3.74 -1.01 46.62
N ALA A 122 4.46 -1.89 45.91
CA ALA A 122 5.12 -3.05 46.53
C ALA A 122 6.15 -2.59 47.59
N LYS A 123 6.94 -1.56 47.27
CA LYS A 123 7.94 -1.00 48.19
C LYS A 123 7.30 -0.44 49.47
N GLU A 124 6.24 0.35 49.33
CA GLU A 124 5.49 0.96 50.44
C GLU A 124 4.83 -0.09 51.34
N HIS A 125 4.54 -1.28 50.80
CA HIS A 125 4.02 -2.43 51.56
C HIS A 125 5.13 -3.36 52.06
N ASN A 126 6.37 -2.86 52.17
CA ASN A 126 7.54 -3.56 52.71
C ASN A 126 7.83 -4.90 52.02
N LYS A 127 7.58 -4.99 50.71
CA LYS A 127 8.02 -6.14 49.91
C LYS A 127 9.49 -5.99 49.55
N GLU A 128 10.24 -7.08 49.59
CA GLU A 128 11.59 -7.11 49.01
C GLU A 128 11.44 -7.07 47.48
N ILE A 129 12.08 -6.11 46.81
CA ILE A 129 11.98 -5.94 45.37
C ILE A 129 13.24 -6.46 44.70
N ILE A 130 13.08 -7.31 43.69
CA ILE A 130 14.19 -7.79 42.87
C ILE A 130 14.00 -7.46 41.40
N ILE A 131 15.11 -7.16 40.74
CA ILE A 131 15.17 -6.97 39.29
C ILE A 131 15.79 -8.21 38.65
N THR A 132 15.25 -8.61 37.52
CA THR A 132 15.75 -9.76 36.74
C THR A 132 15.75 -9.41 35.25
N SER A 133 16.80 -9.75 34.50
CA SER A 133 16.80 -9.48 33.06
C SER A 133 17.66 -10.48 32.29
N ASP A 134 17.16 -10.91 31.13
CA ASP A 134 17.92 -11.65 30.14
C ASP A 134 18.54 -10.64 29.16
N MET A 135 19.69 -10.05 29.52
CA MET A 135 20.29 -8.95 28.76
C MET A 135 21.81 -8.92 28.86
N TYR A 136 22.45 -8.57 27.73
CA TYR A 136 23.91 -8.43 27.60
C TYR A 136 24.46 -7.10 28.14
N LEU A 137 23.63 -6.06 28.28
CA LEU A 137 24.07 -4.73 28.70
C LEU A 137 24.69 -4.76 30.12
N PRO A 138 25.72 -3.94 30.40
CA PRO A 138 26.41 -3.97 31.69
C PRO A 138 25.48 -3.61 32.86
N ARG A 139 25.68 -4.23 34.03
CA ARG A 139 24.88 -3.95 35.23
C ARG A 139 24.92 -2.47 35.61
N GLU A 140 26.10 -1.90 35.78
CA GLU A 140 26.28 -0.50 36.20
C GLU A 140 25.49 0.46 35.29
N PHE A 141 25.50 0.18 33.98
CA PHE A 141 24.69 0.90 33.02
C PHE A 141 23.19 0.75 33.29
N LEU A 142 22.68 -0.48 33.43
CA LEU A 142 21.27 -0.74 33.69
C LEU A 142 20.78 -0.14 35.01
N GLU A 143 21.59 -0.20 36.06
CA GLU A 143 21.29 0.43 37.36
C GLU A 143 21.15 1.94 37.21
N SER A 144 22.09 2.59 36.50
CA SER A 144 22.02 4.04 36.21
C SER A 144 20.78 4.42 35.40
N VAL A 145 20.35 3.57 34.46
CA VAL A 145 19.15 3.80 33.64
C VAL A 145 17.87 3.59 34.45
N LEU A 146 17.82 2.58 35.32
CA LEU A 146 16.69 2.35 36.23
C LEU A 146 16.52 3.54 37.18
N GLU A 147 17.61 4.02 37.79
CA GLU A 147 17.61 5.18 38.67
C GLU A 147 17.14 6.45 37.93
N LYS A 148 17.70 6.75 36.74
CA LYS A 148 17.28 7.87 35.90
C LYS A 148 15.77 7.86 35.61
N ASN A 149 15.19 6.67 35.44
CA ASN A 149 13.78 6.49 35.12
C ASN A 149 12.87 6.36 36.37
N GLY A 150 13.47 6.48 37.56
CA GLY A 150 12.78 6.53 38.84
C GLY A 150 12.45 5.17 39.44
N TYR A 151 13.23 4.13 39.16
CA TYR A 151 13.14 2.80 39.81
C TYR A 151 14.26 2.65 40.85
N ILE A 152 14.09 3.27 42.02
CA ILE A 152 15.11 3.31 43.07
C ILE A 152 14.75 2.45 44.29
N GLY A 153 15.77 1.90 44.93
CA GLY A 153 15.66 1.10 46.15
C GLY A 153 14.94 -0.23 45.96
N TYR A 154 15.31 -0.96 44.91
CA TYR A 154 15.18 -2.42 44.89
C TYR A 154 16.35 -3.04 45.67
N ASP A 155 16.18 -4.27 46.15
CA ASP A 155 17.09 -4.92 47.09
C ASP A 155 18.15 -5.78 46.40
N ARG A 156 17.81 -6.38 45.24
CA ARG A 156 18.74 -7.24 44.46
C ARG A 156 18.50 -7.15 42.97
N PHE A 157 19.54 -7.43 42.19
CA PHE A 157 19.48 -7.47 40.73
C PHE A 157 20.20 -8.72 40.18
N TYR A 158 19.43 -9.59 39.52
CA TYR A 158 19.92 -10.78 38.83
C TYR A 158 19.99 -10.54 37.32
N LEU A 159 21.20 -10.46 36.77
CA LEU A 159 21.44 -10.20 35.36
C LEU A 159 22.02 -11.45 34.68
N SER A 160 21.40 -11.90 33.60
CA SER A 160 21.75 -13.17 32.96
C SER A 160 23.18 -13.24 32.42
N SER A 161 23.72 -12.12 31.94
CA SER A 161 25.07 -12.04 31.37
C SER A 161 26.16 -12.17 32.42
N GLU A 162 25.92 -11.73 33.65
CA GLU A 162 26.84 -11.89 34.78
C GLU A 162 26.64 -13.23 35.49
N GLU A 163 25.38 -13.64 35.68
CA GLU A 163 25.04 -14.91 36.32
C GLU A 163 25.31 -16.11 35.40
N LYS A 164 25.46 -15.87 34.09
CA LYS A 164 25.52 -16.89 33.02
C LYS A 164 24.32 -17.84 33.01
N LEU A 165 23.20 -17.42 33.62
CA LEU A 165 21.93 -18.15 33.73
C LEU A 165 20.79 -17.27 33.22
N SER A 166 19.86 -17.81 32.43
CA SER A 166 18.74 -17.01 31.89
C SER A 166 17.37 -17.44 32.42
N LYS A 167 16.41 -16.51 32.39
CA LYS A 167 14.99 -16.79 32.57
C LYS A 167 14.45 -17.64 31.43
N GLY A 168 14.98 -17.48 30.21
CA GLY A 168 14.60 -18.25 29.02
C GLY A 168 14.78 -19.77 29.15
N THR A 169 15.83 -20.22 29.85
CA THR A 169 16.02 -21.64 30.24
C THR A 169 15.36 -21.96 31.59
N GLY A 170 15.12 -20.94 32.41
CA GLY A 170 14.57 -21.04 33.76
C GLY A 170 15.65 -21.22 34.84
N ARG A 171 16.93 -21.33 34.46
CA ARG A 171 18.03 -21.51 35.43
C ARG A 171 18.19 -20.30 36.36
N LEU A 172 17.91 -19.09 35.88
CA LEU A 172 17.97 -17.89 36.71
C LEU A 172 16.93 -17.93 37.85
N PHE A 173 15.71 -18.41 37.58
CA PHE A 173 14.70 -18.60 38.64
C PHE A 173 15.10 -19.68 39.64
N SER A 174 15.76 -20.74 39.19
CA SER A 174 16.31 -21.76 40.08
C SER A 174 17.33 -21.18 41.06
N LYS A 175 18.20 -20.27 40.59
CA LYS A 175 19.15 -19.55 41.45
C LYS A 175 18.42 -18.65 42.44
N ILE A 176 17.48 -17.82 41.96
CA ILE A 176 16.68 -16.93 42.82
C ILE A 176 16.01 -17.72 43.94
N ILE A 177 15.43 -18.89 43.64
CA ILE A 177 14.82 -19.75 44.66
C ILE A 177 15.83 -20.20 45.69
N ALA A 178 17.00 -20.70 45.27
CA ALA A 178 18.04 -21.13 46.21
C ALA A 178 18.46 -19.99 47.16
N ASP A 179 18.60 -18.77 46.62
CA ASP A 179 18.99 -17.59 47.40
C ASP A 179 17.92 -17.15 48.41
N TYR A 180 16.64 -17.39 48.13
CA TYR A 180 15.51 -17.01 48.99
C TYR A 180 15.01 -18.13 49.91
N GLU A 181 15.14 -19.40 49.52
CA GLU A 181 14.93 -20.54 50.41
C GLU A 181 15.90 -20.48 51.60
N ALA A 182 17.14 -20.04 51.37
CA ALA A 182 18.11 -19.76 52.43
C ALA A 182 17.64 -18.68 53.44
N LYS A 183 16.69 -17.82 53.04
CA LYS A 183 16.05 -16.80 53.89
C LYS A 183 14.70 -17.25 54.46
N GLY A 184 14.29 -18.50 54.23
CA GLY A 184 13.00 -19.02 54.68
C GLY A 184 11.79 -18.55 53.86
N ILE A 185 12.00 -18.04 52.63
CA ILE A 185 10.93 -17.60 51.73
C ILE A 185 10.65 -18.71 50.72
N ALA A 186 9.41 -19.18 50.68
CA ALA A 186 8.99 -20.23 49.76
C ALA A 186 8.76 -19.68 48.34
N PRO A 187 8.92 -20.49 47.26
CA PRO A 187 8.77 -20.00 45.89
C PRO A 187 7.41 -19.34 45.59
N HIS A 188 6.33 -19.81 46.21
CA HIS A 188 4.98 -19.25 46.03
C HIS A 188 4.78 -17.90 46.73
N GLU A 189 5.70 -17.47 47.59
CA GLU A 189 5.70 -16.13 48.20
C GLU A 189 6.45 -15.11 47.33
N ILE A 190 6.99 -15.55 46.19
CA ILE A 190 7.63 -14.72 45.18
C ILE A 190 6.63 -14.48 44.04
N LEU A 191 6.43 -13.21 43.67
CA LEU A 191 5.67 -12.79 42.51
C LEU A 191 6.60 -12.23 41.44
N HIS A 192 6.64 -12.85 40.26
CA HIS A 192 7.35 -12.32 39.10
C HIS A 192 6.39 -11.61 38.12
N ILE A 193 6.78 -10.43 37.64
CA ILE A 193 6.03 -9.59 36.70
C ILE A 193 6.92 -9.34 35.47
N GLY A 194 6.45 -9.75 34.29
CA GLY A 194 7.21 -9.61 33.05
C GLY A 194 6.37 -9.74 31.78
N ASP A 195 6.95 -9.39 30.63
CA ASP A 195 6.28 -9.30 29.34
C ASP A 195 6.32 -10.61 28.54
N ASN A 196 7.28 -11.49 28.82
CA ASN A 196 7.53 -12.67 28.01
C ASN A 196 6.77 -13.89 28.53
N GLN A 197 5.81 -14.39 27.74
CA GLN A 197 4.98 -15.53 28.13
C GLN A 197 5.79 -16.80 28.46
N ARG A 198 6.95 -17.00 27.80
CA ARG A 198 7.81 -18.18 28.01
C ARG A 198 8.81 -17.94 29.14
N ALA A 199 9.63 -16.90 29.01
CA ALA A 199 10.71 -16.62 29.94
C ALA A 199 10.16 -16.21 31.30
N ASP A 200 9.26 -15.22 31.37
CA ASP A 200 8.81 -14.67 32.64
C ASP A 200 7.67 -15.48 33.27
N ILE A 201 6.76 -16.02 32.44
CA ILE A 201 5.53 -16.63 32.96
C ILE A 201 5.64 -18.15 33.07
N ALA A 202 5.90 -18.83 31.95
CA ALA A 202 5.93 -20.29 31.94
C ALA A 202 7.12 -20.83 32.76
N ASN A 203 8.31 -20.25 32.63
CA ASN A 203 9.47 -20.74 33.35
C ASN A 203 9.44 -20.40 34.85
N ALA A 204 8.97 -19.21 35.26
CA ALA A 204 8.78 -18.90 36.69
C ALA A 204 7.80 -19.90 37.35
N ARG A 205 6.64 -20.15 36.70
CA ARG A 205 5.66 -21.15 37.19
C ARG A 205 6.22 -22.58 37.19
N LYS A 206 7.18 -22.88 36.29
CA LYS A 206 8.14 -24.00 36.35
C LYS A 206 8.53 -24.38 37.78
N TYR A 207 8.90 -23.35 38.53
CA TYR A 207 9.45 -23.46 39.87
C TYR A 207 8.49 -22.98 40.95
N LYS A 208 7.17 -23.02 40.69
CA LYS A 208 6.12 -22.60 41.63
C LYS A 208 6.16 -21.12 42.05
N ILE A 209 6.94 -20.29 41.37
CA ILE A 209 6.89 -18.83 41.51
C ILE A 209 5.55 -18.34 40.93
N GLN A 210 4.89 -17.44 41.64
CA GLN A 210 3.69 -16.80 41.12
C GLN A 210 4.09 -15.84 39.99
N ALA A 211 3.36 -15.81 38.87
CA ALA A 211 3.74 -14.96 37.75
C ALA A 211 2.55 -14.22 37.12
N CYS A 212 2.73 -12.93 36.84
CA CYS A 212 1.77 -12.05 36.19
C CYS A 212 2.33 -11.55 34.85
N HIS A 213 1.56 -11.77 33.78
CA HIS A 213 1.95 -11.36 32.43
C HIS A 213 1.56 -9.91 32.17
N VAL A 214 2.50 -9.11 31.70
CA VAL A 214 2.33 -7.70 31.37
C VAL A 214 2.81 -7.50 29.92
N PRO A 215 1.94 -7.69 28.91
CA PRO A 215 2.37 -7.67 27.51
C PRO A 215 3.04 -6.35 27.13
N SER A 216 4.02 -6.43 26.22
CA SER A 216 4.68 -5.26 25.66
C SER A 216 3.70 -4.37 24.89
N THR A 217 3.95 -3.06 24.90
CA THR A 217 3.11 -2.06 24.22
C THR A 217 2.95 -2.36 22.73
N ILE A 218 4.04 -2.76 22.07
CA ILE A 218 4.08 -3.17 20.66
C ILE A 218 3.23 -4.42 20.42
N SER A 219 3.30 -5.43 21.31
CA SER A 219 2.51 -6.66 21.14
C SER A 219 1.00 -6.37 21.18
N ILE A 220 0.58 -5.43 22.03
CA ILE A 220 -0.81 -4.99 22.15
C ILE A 220 -1.24 -4.24 20.90
N LEU A 221 -0.44 -3.27 20.43
CA LEU A 221 -0.73 -2.53 19.21
C LEU A 221 -0.83 -3.47 17.99
N ARG A 222 0.10 -4.43 17.88
CA ARG A 222 0.12 -5.43 16.80
C ARG A 222 -1.09 -6.37 16.85
N SER A 223 -1.71 -6.53 18.02
CA SER A 223 -2.94 -7.32 18.16
C SER A 223 -4.20 -6.60 17.64
N LYS A 224 -4.12 -5.28 17.34
CA LYS A 224 -5.27 -4.49 16.87
C LYS A 224 -5.38 -4.56 15.35
N LYS A 225 -6.41 -5.26 14.86
CA LYS A 225 -6.58 -5.60 13.44
C LYS A 225 -6.57 -4.37 12.52
N ARG A 226 -7.22 -3.28 12.93
CA ARG A 226 -7.31 -2.04 12.14
C ARG A 226 -6.00 -1.24 12.11
N LEU A 227 -5.11 -1.42 13.08
CA LEU A 227 -3.85 -0.68 13.21
C LEU A 227 -2.67 -1.42 12.58
N TYR A 228 -2.89 -2.60 11.98
CA TYR A 228 -1.85 -3.37 11.30
C TYR A 228 -1.15 -2.57 10.18
N GLN A 229 -1.86 -1.63 9.54
CA GLN A 229 -1.30 -0.78 8.48
C GLN A 229 -0.12 0.06 8.96
N LEU A 230 -0.06 0.43 10.25
CA LEU A 230 1.06 1.16 10.83
C LEU A 230 2.39 0.39 10.76
N PHE A 231 2.32 -0.95 10.68
CA PHE A 231 3.50 -1.81 10.56
C PHE A 231 3.95 -2.03 9.11
N GLN A 232 3.25 -1.47 8.11
CA GLN A 232 3.65 -1.52 6.70
C GLN A 232 4.73 -0.47 6.41
N ILE A 233 5.90 -0.67 6.99
CA ILE A 233 7.01 0.29 6.94
C ILE A 233 7.93 -0.07 5.76
N HIS A 234 8.25 0.92 4.93
CA HIS A 234 9.30 0.78 3.93
C HIS A 234 10.67 0.69 4.63
N THR A 235 11.52 -0.26 4.25
CA THR A 235 12.79 -0.56 4.93
C THR A 235 13.77 0.63 5.00
N SER A 236 13.58 1.65 4.16
CA SER A 236 14.37 2.88 4.16
C SER A 236 13.85 3.97 5.11
N MET A 237 12.69 3.79 5.73
CA MET A 237 12.00 4.81 6.53
C MET A 237 12.02 4.48 8.03
N ASP A 238 11.97 5.53 8.84
CA ASP A 238 12.13 5.53 10.30
C ASP A 238 10.81 5.49 11.05
N ASN A 239 9.74 5.03 10.41
CA ASN A 239 8.42 4.95 11.05
C ASN A 239 8.38 4.02 12.28
N SER A 240 9.39 3.16 12.48
CA SER A 240 9.52 2.37 13.71
C SER A 240 9.51 3.27 14.94
N PHE A 241 10.16 4.44 14.88
CA PHE A 241 10.21 5.39 15.98
C PHE A 241 8.84 6.00 16.31
N LEU A 242 8.11 6.43 15.27
CA LEU A 242 6.74 6.96 15.43
C LEU A 242 5.78 5.89 15.97
N VAL A 243 5.81 4.68 15.41
CA VAL A 243 4.90 3.60 15.81
C VAL A 243 5.22 3.09 17.22
N GLY A 244 6.50 3.00 17.59
CA GLY A 244 6.91 2.65 18.94
C GLY A 244 6.49 3.70 19.96
N TYR A 245 6.66 4.98 19.63
CA TYR A 245 6.15 6.08 20.46
C TYR A 245 4.63 5.99 20.65
N ILE A 246 3.86 5.82 19.56
CA ILE A 246 2.40 5.63 19.60
C ILE A 246 2.01 4.46 20.50
N ALA A 247 2.68 3.31 20.38
CA ALA A 247 2.38 2.15 21.21
C ALA A 247 2.60 2.45 22.70
N ASN A 248 3.71 3.11 23.04
CA ASN A 248 4.03 3.49 24.42
C ASN A 248 3.03 4.49 24.99
N THR A 249 2.59 5.46 24.18
CA THR A 249 1.56 6.43 24.60
C THR A 249 0.22 5.77 24.86
N LEU A 250 -0.23 4.85 23.99
CA LEU A 250 -1.56 4.26 24.07
C LEU A 250 -1.68 3.12 25.08
N PHE A 251 -0.61 2.33 25.25
CA PHE A 251 -0.65 1.06 25.97
C PHE A 251 0.33 0.99 27.14
N ASP A 252 0.68 2.14 27.73
CA ASP A 252 1.41 2.20 29.00
C ASP A 252 0.74 1.31 30.06
N ASP A 253 -0.59 1.44 30.21
CA ASP A 253 -1.42 0.43 30.88
C ASP A 253 -1.74 -0.71 29.88
N PRO A 254 -1.16 -1.92 30.05
CA PRO A 254 -1.32 -3.04 29.12
C PRO A 254 -2.77 -3.52 28.96
N PHE A 255 -3.63 -3.23 29.93
CA PHE A 255 -4.99 -3.72 29.96
C PHE A 255 -6.01 -2.61 29.71
N HIS A 256 -5.56 -1.42 29.27
CA HIS A 256 -6.45 -0.37 28.84
C HIS A 256 -7.45 -0.88 27.78
N PRO A 257 -8.77 -0.70 27.96
CA PRO A 257 -9.76 -1.21 27.02
C PRO A 257 -9.56 -0.61 25.62
N PHE A 258 -9.41 -1.48 24.63
CA PHE A 258 -9.30 -1.06 23.23
C PHE A 258 -9.89 -2.13 22.33
N ASP A 259 -11.08 -1.84 21.77
CA ASP A 259 -11.81 -2.75 20.88
C ASP A 259 -10.95 -3.13 19.67
N ILE A 260 -10.84 -4.44 19.41
CA ILE A 260 -10.02 -4.99 18.32
C ILE A 260 -10.45 -4.50 16.92
N ASN A 261 -11.71 -4.08 16.77
CA ASN A 261 -12.28 -3.57 15.53
C ASN A 261 -12.25 -2.04 15.42
N SER A 262 -11.92 -1.35 16.50
CA SER A 262 -11.79 0.12 16.53
C SER A 262 -10.40 0.53 16.06
N CYS A 263 -10.33 1.67 15.38
CA CYS A 263 -9.09 2.38 15.08
C CYS A 263 -8.63 3.25 16.25
N PHE A 264 -9.54 3.71 17.12
CA PHE A 264 -9.27 4.78 18.08
C PHE A 264 -9.67 4.46 19.53
N GLY A 265 -10.09 3.24 19.83
CA GLY A 265 -10.50 2.84 21.18
C GLY A 265 -11.67 3.66 21.75
N GLU A 266 -12.52 4.24 20.90
CA GLU A 266 -13.61 5.16 21.30
C GLU A 266 -13.16 6.48 21.95
N ASP A 267 -11.91 6.89 21.72
CA ASP A 267 -11.37 8.17 22.19
C ASP A 267 -11.02 9.06 20.99
N VAL A 268 -11.51 10.30 21.00
CA VAL A 268 -11.21 11.30 19.95
C VAL A 268 -9.73 11.66 19.94
N LYS A 269 -9.04 11.63 21.09
CA LYS A 269 -7.60 11.92 21.20
C LYS A 269 -6.77 10.93 20.39
N ASN A 270 -7.22 9.68 20.31
CA ASN A 270 -6.53 8.64 19.55
C ASN A 270 -6.58 8.89 18.04
N ILE A 271 -7.52 9.69 17.53
CA ILE A 271 -7.44 10.20 16.15
C ILE A 271 -6.17 11.04 15.96
N GLY A 272 -5.84 11.88 16.95
CA GLY A 272 -4.64 12.71 16.96
C GLY A 272 -3.38 11.85 17.06
N ILE A 273 -3.30 11.02 18.09
CA ILE A 273 -2.11 10.20 18.40
C ILE A 273 -1.81 9.19 17.28
N ILE A 274 -2.83 8.50 16.75
CA ILE A 274 -2.63 7.39 15.80
C ILE A 274 -2.49 7.89 14.36
N LEU A 275 -3.25 8.93 13.97
CA LEU A 275 -3.33 9.36 12.57
C LEU A 275 -2.72 10.73 12.33
N LEU A 276 -3.30 11.75 12.93
CA LEU A 276 -3.08 13.12 12.45
C LEU A 276 -1.74 13.68 12.89
N ALA A 277 -1.33 13.43 14.14
CA ALA A 277 -0.03 13.90 14.64
C ALA A 277 1.15 13.30 13.87
N PRO A 278 1.30 11.97 13.73
CA PRO A 278 2.41 11.40 12.97
C PRO A 278 2.38 11.79 11.48
N LEU A 279 1.19 11.90 10.87
CA LEU A 279 1.04 12.31 9.48
C LEU A 279 1.46 13.77 9.25
N LEU A 280 0.98 14.69 10.10
CA LEU A 280 1.29 16.13 9.99
C LEU A 280 2.72 16.44 10.41
N LEU A 281 3.28 15.69 11.36
CA LEU A 281 4.69 15.78 11.72
C LEU A 281 5.59 15.36 10.55
N ALA A 282 5.32 14.19 9.95
CA ALA A 282 6.08 13.72 8.78
C ALA A 282 5.96 14.68 7.58
N PHE A 283 4.75 15.19 7.33
CA PHE A 283 4.50 16.20 6.30
C PHE A 283 5.27 17.50 6.54
N THR A 284 5.14 18.07 7.74
CA THR A 284 5.75 19.37 8.05
C THR A 284 7.27 19.27 8.06
N LYS A 285 7.81 18.13 8.53
CA LYS A 285 9.23 17.81 8.43
C LYS A 285 9.70 17.78 6.97
N TRP A 286 9.01 17.01 6.11
CA TRP A 286 9.31 16.95 4.69
C TRP A 286 9.29 18.34 4.02
N MET A 287 8.29 19.17 4.36
CA MET A 287 8.17 20.53 3.84
C MET A 287 9.33 21.42 4.31
N LEU A 288 9.69 21.38 5.58
CA LEU A 288 10.82 22.14 6.13
C LEU A 288 12.13 21.73 5.47
N GLU A 289 12.41 20.44 5.36
CA GLU A 289 13.65 19.92 4.75
C GLU A 289 13.74 20.25 3.26
N ASP A 290 12.62 20.15 2.54
CA ASP A 290 12.56 20.54 1.14
C ASP A 290 12.70 22.06 0.98
N ALA A 291 12.14 22.86 1.89
CA ALA A 291 12.29 24.32 1.85
C ALA A 291 13.74 24.75 2.12
N ILE A 292 14.45 24.12 3.06
CA ILE A 292 15.88 24.33 3.28
C ILE A 292 16.67 23.95 2.02
N LYS A 293 16.38 22.77 1.44
CA LYS A 293 17.06 22.28 0.23
C LYS A 293 16.83 23.19 -0.97
N GLU A 294 15.63 23.73 -1.11
CA GLU A 294 15.28 24.69 -2.14
C GLU A 294 15.73 26.11 -1.78
N GLU A 295 16.47 26.34 -0.70
CA GLU A 295 16.95 27.67 -0.30
C GLU A 295 15.80 28.70 -0.22
N ILE A 296 14.62 28.26 0.25
CA ILE A 296 13.48 29.14 0.46
C ILE A 296 13.82 30.14 1.57
N GLU A 297 13.71 31.43 1.27
CA GLU A 297 13.97 32.50 2.24
C GLU A 297 12.75 32.73 3.13
N LYS A 298 11.55 32.72 2.51
CA LYS A 298 10.27 32.96 3.19
C LYS A 298 9.29 31.82 2.92
N LEU A 299 8.82 31.15 3.97
CA LEU A 299 7.78 30.13 3.91
C LEU A 299 6.46 30.66 4.48
N SER A 300 5.53 30.99 3.58
CA SER A 300 4.21 31.52 3.93
C SER A 300 3.19 30.42 4.22
N PHE A 301 2.53 30.53 5.37
CA PHE A 301 1.41 29.68 5.76
C PHE A 301 0.10 30.41 5.49
N VAL A 302 -0.77 29.85 4.64
CA VAL A 302 -2.07 30.46 4.38
C VAL A 302 -2.90 30.46 5.66
N TYR A 303 -3.52 31.60 5.95
CA TYR A 303 -4.38 31.81 7.10
C TYR A 303 -5.46 30.71 7.24
N ARG A 304 -5.74 30.33 8.48
CA ARG A 304 -6.49 29.12 8.90
C ARG A 304 -5.78 27.84 8.55
N ASP A 305 -5.70 27.48 7.27
CA ASP A 305 -5.24 26.17 6.80
C ASP A 305 -3.82 25.82 7.24
N GLY A 306 -2.97 26.83 7.40
CA GLY A 306 -1.61 26.72 7.90
C GLY A 306 -1.44 26.62 9.42
N TYR A 307 -2.52 26.67 10.22
CA TYR A 307 -2.43 26.79 11.68
C TYR A 307 -1.66 25.64 12.33
N ILE A 308 -2.10 24.39 12.17
CA ILE A 308 -1.38 23.24 12.76
C ILE A 308 0.01 23.03 12.14
N PRO A 309 0.19 23.06 10.81
CA PRO A 309 1.53 22.95 10.21
C PRO A 309 2.51 24.03 10.69
N LEU A 310 2.07 25.27 10.93
CA LEU A 310 2.92 26.32 11.48
C LEU A 310 3.34 26.02 12.93
N LYS A 311 2.43 25.50 13.76
CA LYS A 311 2.77 25.07 15.13
C LYS A 311 3.82 23.96 15.12
N ILE A 312 3.61 22.94 14.28
CA ILE A 312 4.58 21.83 14.11
C ILE A 312 5.91 22.34 13.53
N TYR A 313 5.88 23.29 12.60
CA TYR A 313 7.08 23.91 12.05
C TYR A 313 7.91 24.57 13.15
N ASN A 314 7.28 25.34 14.04
CA ASN A 314 7.97 26.01 15.15
C ASN A 314 8.53 25.05 16.20
N ILE A 315 8.00 23.82 16.27
CA ILE A 315 8.54 22.75 17.11
C ILE A 315 9.78 22.15 16.43
N LEU A 316 9.65 21.78 15.15
CA LEU A 316 10.71 21.19 14.35
C LEU A 316 11.88 22.14 14.13
N SER A 317 11.63 23.44 13.97
CA SER A 317 12.64 24.45 13.67
C SER A 317 13.81 24.46 14.67
N LYS A 318 13.54 24.06 15.92
CA LYS A 318 14.54 23.94 16.99
C LYS A 318 15.58 22.83 16.75
N CYS A 319 15.34 21.95 15.77
CA CYS A 319 16.22 20.84 15.39
C CYS A 319 17.02 21.11 14.10
N TYR A 320 16.83 22.25 13.44
CA TYR A 320 17.46 22.56 12.15
C TYR A 320 18.19 23.90 12.20
N ASN A 321 19.20 24.03 11.33
CA ASN A 321 19.90 25.28 11.05
C ASN A 321 19.46 25.82 9.68
N ASN A 322 19.64 27.12 9.43
CA ASN A 322 19.33 27.78 8.15
C ASN A 322 17.89 27.57 7.68
N ILE A 323 16.94 27.67 8.62
CA ILE A 323 15.51 27.50 8.33
C ILE A 323 14.94 28.74 7.64
N PRO A 324 13.94 28.58 6.75
CA PRO A 324 13.19 29.71 6.19
C PRO A 324 12.51 30.54 7.28
N GLU A 325 12.46 31.86 7.10
CA GLU A 325 11.56 32.69 7.89
C GLU A 325 10.11 32.34 7.58
N THR A 326 9.21 32.50 8.54
CA THR A 326 7.79 32.24 8.33
C THR A 326 6.96 33.51 8.43
N ASN A 327 5.83 33.54 7.72
CA ASN A 327 4.76 34.50 7.92
C ASN A 327 3.41 33.83 7.65
N VAL A 328 2.35 34.43 8.20
CA VAL A 328 0.97 34.03 7.88
C VAL A 328 0.45 34.97 6.82
N ILE A 329 -0.10 34.42 5.73
CA ILE A 329 -0.70 35.22 4.67
C ILE A 329 -2.22 35.03 4.65
N TYR A 330 -2.96 36.12 4.75
CA TYR A 330 -4.41 36.12 4.66
C TYR A 330 -4.82 36.05 3.19
N LEU A 331 -5.15 34.86 2.68
CA LEU A 331 -5.58 34.67 1.29
C LEU A 331 -6.86 33.82 1.21
N THR A 332 -7.94 34.34 1.80
CA THR A 332 -9.23 33.65 1.81
C THR A 332 -9.89 33.67 0.41
N ARG A 333 -10.93 32.85 0.23
CA ARG A 333 -11.74 32.87 -1.01
C ARG A 333 -12.38 34.25 -1.24
N ALA A 334 -12.82 34.92 -0.18
CA ALA A 334 -13.40 36.26 -0.24
C ALA A 334 -12.40 37.32 -0.73
N MET A 335 -11.12 37.20 -0.34
CA MET A 335 -10.08 38.12 -0.82
C MET A 335 -9.77 37.91 -2.30
N ARG A 336 -9.63 36.63 -2.73
CA ARG A 336 -9.40 36.29 -4.14
C ARG A 336 -10.58 36.67 -5.05
N TYR A 337 -11.79 36.73 -4.51
CA TYR A 337 -13.00 37.11 -5.24
C TYR A 337 -12.86 38.50 -5.91
N ASN A 338 -12.21 39.46 -5.24
CA ASN A 338 -12.05 40.82 -5.77
C ASN A 338 -11.24 40.84 -7.07
N TYR A 339 -10.20 40.01 -7.20
CA TYR A 339 -9.27 40.01 -8.34
C TYR A 339 -9.90 39.53 -9.65
N PHE A 340 -11.10 38.93 -9.63
CA PHE A 340 -11.86 38.68 -10.86
C PHE A 340 -12.19 39.98 -11.61
N ALA A 341 -12.24 41.14 -10.95
CA ALA A 341 -12.41 42.43 -11.63
C ALA A 341 -11.26 42.81 -12.58
N ASN A 342 -10.10 42.16 -12.47
CA ASN A 342 -8.97 42.33 -13.39
C ASN A 342 -9.01 41.36 -14.57
N GLU A 343 -9.90 40.36 -14.56
CA GLU A 343 -10.00 39.37 -15.62
C GLU A 343 -11.04 39.75 -16.69
N GLN A 344 -10.74 39.41 -17.95
CA GLN A 344 -11.74 39.47 -19.00
C GLN A 344 -12.92 38.52 -18.69
N ASN A 345 -14.15 39.05 -18.71
CA ASN A 345 -15.39 38.38 -18.31
C ASN A 345 -15.35 37.82 -16.87
N GLY A 346 -14.55 38.44 -15.98
CA GLY A 346 -14.32 37.96 -14.63
C GLY A 346 -15.57 37.86 -13.76
N PHE A 347 -16.53 38.78 -13.93
CA PHE A 347 -17.80 38.75 -13.21
C PHE A 347 -18.64 37.49 -13.51
N TYR A 348 -18.63 37.02 -14.76
CA TYR A 348 -19.28 35.75 -15.12
C TYR A 348 -18.47 34.53 -14.71
N LYS A 349 -17.13 34.58 -14.85
CA LYS A 349 -16.24 33.49 -14.43
C LYS A 349 -16.37 33.19 -12.95
N VAL A 350 -16.50 34.23 -12.11
CA VAL A 350 -16.54 34.02 -10.66
C VAL A 350 -17.80 33.29 -10.21
N PHE A 351 -18.95 33.49 -10.87
CA PHE A 351 -20.16 32.71 -10.55
C PHE A 351 -20.08 31.26 -11.00
N LYS A 352 -19.20 30.94 -11.95
CA LYS A 352 -18.92 29.55 -12.32
C LYS A 352 -17.97 28.88 -11.32
N ASP A 353 -16.94 29.58 -10.87
CA ASP A 353 -15.92 29.03 -9.97
C ASP A 353 -16.37 29.04 -8.50
N LEU A 354 -17.18 30.02 -8.11
CA LEU A 354 -17.75 30.23 -6.79
C LEU A 354 -19.23 30.64 -6.96
N PRO A 355 -20.17 29.70 -7.18
CA PRO A 355 -21.58 30.03 -7.39
C PRO A 355 -22.23 30.64 -6.14
N PRO A 356 -23.11 31.65 -6.26
CA PRO A 356 -23.94 32.13 -5.15
C PRO A 356 -24.90 31.05 -4.65
N ASP A 357 -25.27 31.11 -3.37
CA ASP A 357 -26.36 30.29 -2.85
C ASP A 357 -27.67 30.66 -3.57
N ARG A 358 -28.44 29.66 -3.98
CA ARG A 358 -29.72 29.87 -4.68
C ARG A 358 -30.74 30.59 -3.81
N GLU A 359 -30.63 30.46 -2.49
CA GLU A 359 -31.50 31.12 -1.50
C GLU A 359 -31.02 32.53 -1.10
N MET A 360 -29.86 32.97 -1.58
CA MET A 360 -29.32 34.31 -1.29
C MET A 360 -30.29 35.38 -1.80
N THR A 361 -30.67 36.32 -0.94
CA THR A 361 -31.56 37.42 -1.35
C THR A 361 -30.83 38.44 -2.21
N VAL A 362 -31.55 39.25 -2.99
CA VAL A 362 -30.98 40.37 -3.74
C VAL A 362 -30.17 41.29 -2.82
N GLU A 363 -30.69 41.68 -1.65
CA GLU A 363 -29.95 42.51 -0.70
C GLU A 363 -28.62 41.87 -0.26
N GLN A 364 -28.64 40.57 0.04
CA GLN A 364 -27.43 39.83 0.39
C GLN A 364 -26.48 39.74 -0.81
N PHE A 365 -26.99 39.54 -2.02
CA PHE A 365 -26.21 39.49 -3.24
C PHE A 365 -25.53 40.83 -3.53
N VAL A 366 -26.25 41.94 -3.42
CA VAL A 366 -25.70 43.29 -3.62
C VAL A 366 -24.61 43.58 -2.59
N LYS A 367 -24.85 43.26 -1.31
CA LYS A 367 -23.86 43.47 -0.24
C LYS A 367 -22.61 42.59 -0.37
N THR A 368 -22.78 41.29 -0.65
CA THR A 368 -21.70 40.29 -0.53
C THR A 368 -21.05 39.88 -1.85
N ARG A 369 -21.73 40.11 -2.99
CA ARG A 369 -21.27 39.72 -4.33
C ARG A 369 -20.99 40.92 -5.22
N LEU A 370 -21.78 41.99 -5.12
CA LEU A 370 -21.44 43.28 -5.75
C LEU A 370 -20.59 44.19 -4.85
N LEU A 371 -20.38 43.78 -3.59
CA LEU A 371 -19.48 44.44 -2.64
C LEU A 371 -19.90 45.89 -2.34
N VAL A 372 -21.20 46.18 -2.41
CA VAL A 372 -21.77 47.50 -2.16
C VAL A 372 -21.99 47.69 -0.65
N GLU A 373 -21.27 48.66 -0.07
CA GLU A 373 -21.37 49.02 1.35
C GLU A 373 -22.15 50.33 1.58
N GLU A 374 -22.04 51.28 0.64
CA GLU A 374 -22.65 52.60 0.74
C GLU A 374 -24.17 52.55 0.57
N GLN A 375 -24.92 53.17 1.49
CA GLN A 375 -26.39 53.14 1.43
C GLN A 375 -26.97 53.81 0.19
N SER A 376 -26.31 54.84 -0.34
CA SER A 376 -26.76 55.53 -1.56
C SER A 376 -26.62 54.64 -2.79
N GLU A 377 -25.49 53.93 -2.92
CA GLU A 377 -25.25 52.99 -4.03
C GLU A 377 -26.11 51.72 -3.89
N MET A 378 -26.35 51.26 -2.66
CA MET A 378 -27.28 50.16 -2.38
C MET A 378 -28.67 50.44 -2.94
N LYS A 379 -29.21 51.65 -2.69
CA LYS A 379 -30.52 52.07 -3.23
C LYS A 379 -30.53 52.12 -4.76
N GLU A 380 -29.45 52.63 -5.35
CA GLU A 380 -29.28 52.69 -6.81
C GLU A 380 -29.31 51.29 -7.43
N VAL A 381 -28.48 50.37 -6.91
CA VAL A 381 -28.42 49.00 -7.44
C VAL A 381 -29.74 48.26 -7.22
N LEU A 382 -30.40 48.40 -6.07
CA LEU A 382 -31.72 47.81 -5.83
C LEU A 382 -32.77 48.31 -6.83
N SER A 383 -32.72 49.58 -7.24
CA SER A 383 -33.62 50.11 -8.28
C SER A 383 -33.42 49.45 -9.65
N ILE A 384 -32.19 49.00 -9.96
CA ILE A 384 -31.90 48.21 -11.16
C ILE A 384 -32.59 46.85 -11.04
N PHE A 385 -32.50 46.17 -9.90
CA PHE A 385 -33.23 44.91 -9.69
C PHE A 385 -34.74 45.08 -9.82
N GLU A 386 -35.31 46.17 -9.27
CA GLU A 386 -36.73 46.50 -9.38
C GLU A 386 -37.17 46.73 -10.83
N LYS A 387 -36.35 47.42 -11.65
CA LYS A 387 -36.57 47.59 -13.10
C LYS A 387 -36.72 46.25 -13.84
N TYR A 388 -36.04 45.20 -13.38
CA TYR A 388 -36.16 43.84 -13.93
C TYR A 388 -37.19 42.95 -13.21
N GLY A 389 -37.95 43.50 -12.26
CA GLY A 389 -39.04 42.81 -11.55
C GLY A 389 -38.61 42.03 -10.30
N PHE A 390 -37.42 42.29 -9.75
CA PHE A 390 -36.92 41.64 -8.54
C PHE A 390 -36.89 42.61 -7.36
N SER A 391 -37.41 42.16 -6.20
CA SER A 391 -37.38 42.95 -4.96
C SER A 391 -36.13 42.61 -4.14
N GLY A 392 -35.82 43.39 -3.09
CA GLY A 392 -34.71 43.11 -2.18
C GLY A 392 -34.73 41.70 -1.55
N ASN A 393 -35.92 41.11 -1.40
CA ASN A 393 -36.12 39.77 -0.85
C ASN A 393 -36.17 38.65 -1.90
N SER A 394 -36.16 38.98 -3.20
CA SER A 394 -36.10 37.97 -4.26
C SER A 394 -34.81 37.17 -4.15
N LYS A 395 -34.88 35.87 -4.44
CA LYS A 395 -33.76 34.94 -4.31
C LYS A 395 -32.92 34.86 -5.58
N PHE A 396 -31.65 34.48 -5.44
CA PHE A 396 -30.72 34.34 -6.56
C PHE A 396 -31.26 33.42 -7.67
N GLU A 397 -31.94 32.33 -7.33
CA GLU A 397 -32.54 31.43 -8.33
C GLU A 397 -33.60 32.08 -9.23
N GLU A 398 -34.21 33.19 -8.78
CA GLU A 398 -35.23 33.91 -9.55
C GLU A 398 -34.60 34.73 -10.69
N PHE A 399 -33.34 35.16 -10.53
CA PHE A 399 -32.66 36.04 -11.49
C PHE A 399 -31.35 35.48 -12.08
N GLU A 400 -30.93 34.27 -11.70
CA GLU A 400 -29.65 33.65 -12.13
C GLU A 400 -29.49 33.50 -13.67
N GLN A 401 -30.57 33.63 -14.43
CA GLN A 401 -30.58 33.54 -15.91
C GLN A 401 -30.75 34.90 -16.61
N ASN A 402 -30.83 36.01 -15.86
CA ASN A 402 -31.07 37.34 -16.43
C ASN A 402 -29.76 38.02 -16.86
N PHE A 403 -29.31 37.74 -18.09
CA PHE A 403 -28.05 38.26 -18.63
C PHE A 403 -28.00 39.79 -18.78
N GLU A 404 -29.15 40.43 -19.06
CA GLU A 404 -29.23 41.89 -19.21
C GLU A 404 -29.05 42.58 -17.85
N LEU A 405 -29.68 42.05 -16.79
CA LEU A 405 -29.46 42.48 -15.42
C LEU A 405 -27.98 42.33 -15.02
N PHE A 406 -27.35 41.18 -15.30
CA PHE A 406 -25.93 40.98 -14.99
C PHE A 406 -25.02 41.99 -15.71
N ARG A 407 -25.36 42.38 -16.95
CA ARG A 407 -24.60 43.39 -17.71
C ARG A 407 -24.72 44.79 -17.09
N GLU A 408 -25.90 45.13 -16.55
CA GLU A 408 -26.14 46.45 -15.94
C GLU A 408 -25.51 46.57 -14.54
N ILE A 409 -25.39 45.46 -13.81
CA ILE A 409 -24.79 45.45 -12.45
C ILE A 409 -23.27 45.16 -12.44
N GLU A 410 -22.71 44.59 -13.52
CA GLU A 410 -21.26 44.30 -13.65
C GLU A 410 -20.36 45.52 -13.36
N PRO A 411 -20.66 46.74 -13.83
CA PRO A 411 -19.86 47.92 -13.50
C PRO A 411 -19.73 48.20 -12.00
N TYR A 412 -20.77 47.92 -11.20
CA TYR A 412 -20.74 48.11 -9.75
C TYR A 412 -19.80 47.10 -9.08
N PHE A 413 -19.84 45.83 -9.51
CA PHE A 413 -18.87 44.83 -9.06
C PHE A 413 -17.44 45.27 -9.40
N ILE A 414 -17.17 45.67 -10.65
CA ILE A 414 -15.82 46.08 -11.07
C ILE A 414 -15.32 47.27 -10.25
N LYS A 415 -16.16 48.29 -10.05
CA LYS A 415 -15.83 49.49 -9.26
C LYS A 415 -15.48 49.11 -7.82
N ASN A 416 -16.36 48.38 -7.13
CA ASN A 416 -16.18 48.07 -5.71
C ASN A 416 -15.07 47.05 -5.46
N ALA A 417 -14.93 46.06 -6.34
CA ALA A 417 -13.82 45.11 -6.28
C ALA A 417 -12.46 45.79 -6.50
N LYS A 418 -12.35 46.76 -7.44
CA LYS A 418 -11.10 47.51 -7.65
C LYS A 418 -10.69 48.35 -6.46
N ASN A 419 -11.66 48.95 -5.75
CA ASN A 419 -11.38 49.66 -4.50
C ASN A 419 -10.77 48.70 -3.46
N ARG A 420 -11.36 47.51 -3.31
CA ARG A 420 -10.81 46.49 -2.41
C ARG A 420 -9.46 45.95 -2.86
N ILE A 421 -9.21 45.78 -4.17
CA ILE A 421 -7.88 45.39 -4.68
C ILE A 421 -6.82 46.41 -4.28
N SER A 422 -7.11 47.72 -4.33
CA SER A 422 -6.16 48.76 -3.91
C SER A 422 -5.73 48.62 -2.43
N ASP A 423 -6.67 48.25 -1.55
CA ASP A 423 -6.37 47.94 -0.15
C ASP A 423 -5.50 46.66 -0.02
N LEU A 424 -5.87 45.61 -0.75
CA LEU A 424 -5.18 44.33 -0.75
C LEU A 424 -3.76 44.42 -1.31
N ASP A 425 -3.53 45.21 -2.36
CA ASP A 425 -2.21 45.42 -2.96
C ASP A 425 -1.25 46.15 -2.01
N GLN A 426 -1.76 47.06 -1.18
CA GLN A 426 -0.97 47.67 -0.10
C GLN A 426 -0.58 46.64 0.96
N TYR A 427 -1.53 45.77 1.33
CA TYR A 427 -1.26 44.66 2.24
C TYR A 427 -0.20 43.70 1.69
N TRP A 428 -0.33 43.23 0.44
CA TRP A 428 0.64 42.32 -0.17
C TRP A 428 2.06 42.90 -0.21
N LYS A 429 2.21 44.17 -0.61
CA LYS A 429 3.50 44.86 -0.63
C LYS A 429 4.15 45.00 0.75
N SER A 430 3.35 44.96 1.83
CA SER A 430 3.87 45.06 3.20
C SER A 430 4.39 43.74 3.75
N ILE A 431 3.97 42.60 3.19
CA ILE A 431 4.28 41.26 3.74
C ILE A 431 5.02 40.32 2.79
N LEU A 432 5.10 40.66 1.50
CA LEU A 432 5.76 39.85 0.47
C LEU A 432 6.75 40.70 -0.31
N ASN A 433 7.97 40.18 -0.45
CA ASN A 433 9.03 40.77 -1.24
C ASN A 433 9.21 39.98 -2.55
N PRO A 434 9.05 40.58 -3.74
CA PRO A 434 9.20 39.88 -5.01
C PRO A 434 10.60 39.30 -5.28
N GLU A 435 11.62 39.81 -4.60
CA GLU A 435 13.01 39.34 -4.75
C GLU A 435 13.32 38.10 -3.91
N GLU A 436 12.51 37.81 -2.88
CA GLU A 436 12.70 36.65 -1.99
C GLU A 436 12.20 35.35 -2.63
N LYS A 437 12.93 34.27 -2.41
CA LYS A 437 12.48 32.93 -2.82
C LYS A 437 11.36 32.45 -1.90
N LEU A 438 10.13 32.47 -2.42
CA LEU A 438 8.90 32.19 -1.68
C LEU A 438 8.48 30.71 -1.73
N GLY A 439 8.26 30.12 -0.55
CA GLY A 439 7.49 28.89 -0.36
C GLY A 439 6.09 29.22 0.17
N VAL A 440 5.07 28.44 -0.22
CA VAL A 440 3.71 28.63 0.31
C VAL A 440 3.05 27.30 0.64
N PHE A 441 2.43 27.21 1.81
CA PHE A 441 1.61 26.07 2.22
C PHE A 441 0.11 26.40 2.19
N ASP A 442 -0.66 25.53 1.52
CA ASP A 442 -2.12 25.57 1.41
C ASP A 442 -2.69 24.13 1.44
N VAL A 443 -3.78 23.92 2.18
CA VAL A 443 -4.50 22.62 2.20
C VAL A 443 -5.13 22.30 0.84
N GLY A 444 -5.41 23.35 0.05
CA GLY A 444 -6.07 23.26 -1.23
C GLY A 444 -5.37 22.36 -2.25
N TYR A 445 -6.01 21.24 -2.56
CA TYR A 445 -5.56 20.22 -3.52
C TYR A 445 -5.64 20.66 -4.99
N ARG A 446 -5.68 21.96 -5.32
CA ARG A 446 -5.76 22.47 -6.71
C ARG A 446 -4.64 23.43 -7.10
N GLY A 447 -3.72 23.75 -6.17
CA GLY A 447 -2.64 24.73 -6.41
C GLY A 447 -3.16 26.16 -6.65
N SER A 448 -4.35 26.47 -6.14
CA SER A 448 -5.05 27.72 -6.43
C SER A 448 -4.37 28.95 -5.83
N VAL A 449 -3.71 28.78 -4.69
CA VAL A 449 -2.93 29.83 -4.00
C VAL A 449 -1.66 30.14 -4.79
N SER A 450 -0.82 29.14 -5.06
CA SER A 450 0.40 29.31 -5.86
C SER A 450 0.14 29.93 -7.22
N ARG A 451 -0.96 29.54 -7.86
CA ARG A 451 -1.41 30.15 -9.12
C ARG A 451 -1.80 31.62 -8.93
N PHE A 452 -2.56 31.96 -7.89
CA PHE A 452 -2.95 33.33 -7.60
C PHE A 452 -1.73 34.23 -7.38
N LEU A 453 -0.79 33.79 -6.55
CA LEU A 453 0.45 34.54 -6.28
C LEU A 453 1.24 34.82 -7.57
N LYS A 454 1.29 33.84 -8.49
CA LYS A 454 1.96 34.03 -9.78
C LYS A 454 1.16 34.87 -10.78
N ASP A 455 -0.12 34.57 -10.98
CA ASP A 455 -0.94 35.16 -12.04
C ASP A 455 -1.42 36.58 -11.71
N GLN A 456 -1.68 36.88 -10.43
CA GLN A 456 -2.20 38.18 -9.98
C GLN A 456 -1.13 39.06 -9.35
N LEU A 457 -0.14 38.48 -8.64
CA LEU A 457 0.91 39.23 -7.94
C LEU A 457 2.30 39.13 -8.59
N GLY A 458 2.46 38.29 -9.62
CA GLY A 458 3.76 38.12 -10.32
C GLY A 458 4.83 37.37 -9.52
N LEU A 459 4.46 36.72 -8.41
CA LEU A 459 5.40 36.09 -7.48
C LEU A 459 5.70 34.64 -7.86
N LYS A 460 6.98 34.36 -8.11
CA LYS A 460 7.48 32.98 -8.26
C LYS A 460 7.42 32.28 -6.91
N ASN A 461 6.94 31.04 -6.88
CA ASN A 461 6.79 30.32 -5.63
C ASN A 461 6.87 28.80 -5.77
N VAL A 462 7.20 28.14 -4.65
CA VAL A 462 7.07 26.69 -4.45
C VAL A 462 5.85 26.43 -3.55
N GLY A 463 4.81 25.82 -4.13
CA GLY A 463 3.60 25.42 -3.41
C GLY A 463 3.71 24.04 -2.79
N TYR A 464 3.55 23.95 -1.47
CA TYR A 464 3.55 22.71 -0.70
C TYR A 464 2.12 22.27 -0.39
N HIS A 465 1.82 21.00 -0.69
CA HIS A 465 0.51 20.40 -0.44
C HIS A 465 0.63 19.07 0.29
N LEU A 466 -0.23 18.87 1.30
CA LEU A 466 -0.33 17.60 2.02
C LEU A 466 -0.84 16.47 1.10
N PHE A 467 -1.87 16.75 0.31
CA PHE A 467 -2.57 15.78 -0.54
C PHE A 467 -2.82 16.35 -1.94
N ALA A 468 -2.51 15.58 -3.00
CA ALA A 468 -2.93 15.91 -4.36
C ALA A 468 -3.33 14.68 -5.19
N SER A 469 -4.23 14.90 -6.15
CA SER A 469 -4.43 13.93 -7.24
C SER A 469 -3.24 13.97 -8.20
N PRO A 470 -2.83 12.85 -8.84
CA PRO A 470 -1.77 12.81 -9.86
C PRO A 470 -1.94 13.85 -11.00
N VAL A 471 -3.17 14.33 -11.21
CA VAL A 471 -3.52 15.32 -12.23
C VAL A 471 -2.94 16.72 -11.93
N LEU A 472 -2.60 17.06 -10.68
CA LEU A 472 -2.04 18.39 -10.37
C LEU A 472 -0.67 18.63 -11.02
N ASN A 473 0.19 17.60 -11.06
CA ASN A 473 1.53 17.73 -11.63
C ASN A 473 1.52 17.78 -13.17
N ALA A 474 0.41 17.42 -13.82
CA ALA A 474 0.28 17.41 -15.28
C ALA A 474 0.20 18.81 -15.90
N TYR A 475 -0.03 19.87 -15.12
CA TYR A 475 -0.22 21.25 -15.61
C TYR A 475 0.94 22.22 -15.27
N VAL A 476 2.01 21.75 -14.60
CA VAL A 476 3.05 22.63 -14.04
C VAL A 476 4.22 22.89 -14.99
N GLY A 477 4.46 22.01 -15.96
CA GLY A 477 5.65 22.05 -16.85
C GLY A 477 5.77 23.23 -17.84
N LYS A 478 5.01 24.32 -17.66
CA LYS A 478 5.06 25.54 -18.49
C LYS A 478 4.85 26.85 -17.71
N ARG A 479 5.01 26.89 -16.38
CA ARG A 479 4.69 28.09 -15.56
C ARG A 479 5.79 28.39 -14.52
N ASP A 480 5.98 29.66 -14.17
CA ASP A 480 6.95 30.16 -13.17
C ASP A 480 6.59 29.86 -11.70
N TYR A 481 5.93 28.73 -11.42
CA TYR A 481 5.70 28.21 -10.06
C TYR A 481 5.79 26.68 -10.05
N THR A 482 6.20 26.10 -8.93
CA THR A 482 6.33 24.65 -8.75
C THR A 482 5.33 24.17 -7.71
N LEU A 483 4.69 23.01 -7.93
CA LEU A 483 3.84 22.37 -6.92
C LEU A 483 4.51 21.08 -6.47
N LYS A 484 4.69 20.95 -5.16
CA LYS A 484 5.21 19.76 -4.49
C LYS A 484 4.10 19.17 -3.62
N THR A 485 4.01 17.85 -3.60
CA THR A 485 2.98 17.13 -2.84
C THR A 485 3.63 16.02 -2.05
N PHE A 486 3.26 15.94 -0.77
CA PHE A 486 3.72 14.87 0.11
C PHE A 486 3.10 13.51 -0.25
N ILE A 487 1.76 13.45 -0.40
CA ILE A 487 1.06 12.21 -0.77
C ILE A 487 0.18 12.40 -2.02
N GLN A 488 0.40 11.54 -3.03
CA GLN A 488 -0.42 11.46 -4.23
C GLN A 488 -1.38 10.26 -4.17
N TYR A 489 -2.64 10.46 -4.55
CA TYR A 489 -3.67 9.42 -4.46
C TYR A 489 -4.67 9.45 -5.62
N GLY A 490 -5.19 8.27 -5.96
CA GLY A 490 -6.10 8.09 -7.10
C GLY A 490 -7.48 8.71 -6.89
N ILE A 491 -8.16 9.02 -7.99
CA ILE A 491 -9.53 9.57 -8.00
C ILE A 491 -10.54 8.67 -7.26
N SER A 492 -10.33 7.35 -7.29
CA SER A 492 -11.16 6.40 -6.54
C SER A 492 -11.17 6.66 -5.04
N THR A 493 -10.05 7.11 -4.47
CA THR A 493 -9.93 7.40 -3.03
C THR A 493 -10.81 8.60 -2.64
N ILE A 494 -10.89 9.65 -3.47
CA ILE A 494 -11.78 10.81 -3.24
C ILE A 494 -13.24 10.37 -3.20
N GLN A 495 -13.63 9.48 -4.12
CA GLN A 495 -15.02 9.01 -4.21
C GLN A 495 -15.43 8.11 -3.04
N GLU A 496 -14.47 7.37 -2.47
CA GLU A 496 -14.73 6.42 -1.39
C GLU A 496 -14.61 7.06 0.02
N ALA A 497 -13.68 8.00 0.19
CA ALA A 497 -13.42 8.78 1.40
C ALA A 497 -13.97 10.21 1.27
N ILE A 498 -15.29 10.32 1.08
CA ILE A 498 -16.02 11.53 0.66
C ILE A 498 -15.72 12.78 1.52
N ILE A 499 -15.43 12.61 2.80
CA ILE A 499 -15.15 13.72 3.73
C ILE A 499 -13.66 13.95 4.00
N LEU A 500 -12.74 13.30 3.27
CA LEU A 500 -11.30 13.40 3.54
C LEU A 500 -10.78 14.84 3.60
N HIS A 501 -11.12 15.66 2.62
CA HIS A 501 -10.66 17.04 2.57
C HIS A 501 -11.29 17.90 3.67
N HIS A 502 -12.61 17.79 3.87
CA HIS A 502 -13.31 18.50 4.96
C HIS A 502 -12.75 18.12 6.33
N PHE A 503 -12.52 16.82 6.56
CA PHE A 503 -11.98 16.31 7.82
C PHE A 503 -10.58 16.86 8.11
N ILE A 504 -9.75 16.98 7.08
CA ILE A 504 -8.38 17.48 7.24
C ILE A 504 -8.40 19.00 7.43
N GLU A 505 -9.14 19.73 6.59
CA GLU A 505 -9.34 21.18 6.67
C GLU A 505 -9.85 21.56 8.06
N ASP A 506 -10.93 20.95 8.55
CA ASP A 506 -11.50 21.25 9.86
C ASP A 506 -10.52 21.04 11.03
N VAL A 507 -9.63 20.05 10.93
CA VAL A 507 -8.68 19.76 12.02
C VAL A 507 -7.43 20.63 11.95
N ILE A 508 -6.89 20.91 10.76
CA ILE A 508 -5.65 21.70 10.64
C ILE A 508 -5.91 23.20 10.75
N SER A 509 -7.13 23.65 10.43
CA SER A 509 -7.47 25.05 10.32
C SER A 509 -7.73 25.70 11.68
N SER A 510 -7.35 26.97 11.83
CA SER A 510 -7.73 27.73 13.02
C SER A 510 -9.26 27.89 13.08
N GLN A 511 -9.79 27.91 14.30
CA GLN A 511 -11.23 28.08 14.57
C GLN A 511 -11.63 29.56 14.67
N GLU A 512 -10.83 30.46 14.08
CA GLU A 512 -11.09 31.90 14.01
C GLU A 512 -11.86 32.31 12.74
N GLY A 513 -12.55 33.45 12.81
CA GLY A 513 -13.45 33.91 11.75
C GLY A 513 -12.70 34.17 10.46
N SER A 514 -13.29 33.78 9.32
CA SER A 514 -12.71 34.04 8.00
C SER A 514 -12.59 35.55 7.76
N VAL A 515 -11.41 35.99 7.34
CA VAL A 515 -11.15 37.38 6.95
C VAL A 515 -11.76 37.62 5.57
N ILE A 516 -12.65 38.61 5.47
CA ILE A 516 -13.39 38.95 4.24
C ILE A 516 -12.81 40.15 3.51
N HIS A 517 -12.16 41.07 4.23
CA HIS A 517 -11.49 42.24 3.68
C HIS A 517 -10.35 42.69 4.61
N ILE A 518 -9.36 43.35 4.05
CA ILE A 518 -8.26 43.98 4.79
C ILE A 518 -8.20 45.44 4.36
N ARG A 519 -8.22 46.38 5.31
CA ARG A 519 -8.20 47.82 5.02
C ARG A 519 -6.98 48.48 5.68
N PRO A 520 -6.22 49.34 4.98
CA PRO A 520 -5.17 50.14 5.61
C PRO A 520 -5.76 51.07 6.68
N ASN A 521 -5.09 51.18 7.83
CA ASN A 521 -5.43 52.14 8.88
C ASN A 521 -4.17 52.86 9.40
N LYS A 522 -4.33 53.76 10.37
CA LYS A 522 -3.20 54.55 10.92
C LYS A 522 -2.14 53.71 11.65
N GLU A 523 -2.46 52.49 12.04
CA GLU A 523 -1.61 51.57 12.82
C GLU A 523 -1.10 50.37 12.00
N GLY A 524 -1.41 50.31 10.70
CA GLY A 524 -1.11 49.18 9.81
C GLY A 524 -2.34 48.76 9.01
N PHE A 525 -2.91 47.60 9.35
CA PHE A 525 -4.06 47.01 8.65
C PHE A 525 -5.15 46.53 9.61
N GLU A 526 -6.40 46.84 9.27
CA GLU A 526 -7.61 46.33 9.92
C GLU A 526 -8.10 45.07 9.19
N PHE A 527 -8.30 43.98 9.93
CA PHE A 527 -8.78 42.70 9.40
C PHE A 527 -10.27 42.51 9.68
N ILE A 528 -11.09 42.69 8.65
CA ILE A 528 -12.55 42.56 8.75
C ILE A 528 -12.92 41.08 8.65
N ARG A 529 -13.64 40.55 9.65
CA ARG A 529 -13.96 39.12 9.79
C ARG A 529 -15.46 38.86 9.71
N GLN A 530 -15.84 37.63 9.36
CA GLN A 530 -17.23 37.17 9.52
C GLN A 530 -17.59 36.99 11.00
N GLU A 531 -18.80 37.41 11.37
CA GLU A 531 -19.32 37.36 12.74
C GLU A 531 -19.83 35.97 13.17
N THR A 532 -20.23 35.12 12.23
CA THR A 532 -20.84 33.80 12.49
C THR A 532 -19.79 32.70 12.40
N GLN A 533 -19.31 32.20 13.55
CA GLN A 533 -18.54 30.96 13.59
C GLN A 533 -18.82 30.16 14.87
N HIS A 534 -18.89 28.84 14.71
CA HIS A 534 -19.03 27.89 15.81
C HIS A 534 -17.67 27.30 16.21
N TYR A 535 -17.24 27.56 17.44
CA TYR A 535 -16.12 26.87 18.08
C TYR A 535 -16.48 25.42 18.41
N ASN A 536 -15.57 24.49 18.16
CA ASN A 536 -15.72 23.07 18.43
C ASN A 536 -14.63 22.59 19.40
N GLU A 537 -15.04 22.36 20.65
CA GLU A 537 -14.17 21.89 21.74
C GLU A 537 -13.42 20.59 21.40
N ARG A 538 -14.05 19.66 20.66
CA ARG A 538 -13.40 18.39 20.30
C ARG A 538 -12.31 18.56 19.25
N ILE A 539 -12.49 19.51 18.33
CA ILE A 539 -11.45 19.86 17.37
C ILE A 539 -10.29 20.54 18.10
N ALA A 540 -10.57 21.44 19.04
CA ALA A 540 -9.53 22.08 19.85
C ALA A 540 -8.73 21.04 20.68
N GLU A 541 -9.42 20.11 21.35
CA GLU A 541 -8.78 19.02 22.08
C GLU A 541 -7.89 18.16 21.18
N LEU A 542 -8.36 17.87 19.96
CA LEU A 542 -7.60 17.12 18.97
C LEU A 542 -6.36 17.89 18.47
N GLN A 543 -6.50 19.20 18.22
CA GLN A 543 -5.40 20.10 17.85
C GLN A 543 -4.33 20.14 18.94
N ASP A 544 -4.74 20.27 20.20
CA ASP A 544 -3.83 20.24 21.36
C ASP A 544 -3.10 18.91 21.49
N VAL A 545 -3.78 17.79 21.22
CA VAL A 545 -3.15 16.46 21.20
C VAL A 545 -2.12 16.36 20.08
N ILE A 546 -2.42 16.89 18.89
CA ILE A 546 -1.49 16.88 17.75
C ILE A 546 -0.22 17.69 18.07
N ILE A 547 -0.40 18.89 18.64
CA ILE A 547 0.71 19.77 19.03
C ILE A 547 1.56 19.09 20.11
N ARG A 548 0.94 18.63 21.20
CA ARG A 548 1.64 17.98 22.32
C ARG A 548 2.39 16.72 21.89
N PHE A 549 1.78 15.88 21.05
CA PHE A 549 2.46 14.71 20.47
C PHE A 549 3.69 15.15 19.69
N SER A 550 3.57 16.19 18.86
CA SER A 550 4.67 16.69 18.04
C SER A 550 5.79 17.28 18.90
N GLU A 551 5.45 18.01 19.97
CA GLU A 551 6.40 18.53 20.96
C GLU A 551 7.14 17.40 21.65
N GLU A 552 6.42 16.49 22.32
CA GLU A 552 7.03 15.41 23.11
C GLU A 552 7.86 14.45 22.23
N PHE A 553 7.40 14.14 21.02
CA PHE A 553 8.16 13.32 20.08
C PHE A 553 9.42 14.06 19.59
N THR A 554 9.29 15.32 19.17
CA THR A 554 10.44 16.09 18.67
C THR A 554 11.48 16.33 19.78
N ASP A 555 11.03 16.62 21.01
CA ASP A 555 11.92 16.76 22.17
C ASP A 555 12.62 15.46 22.51
N MET A 556 11.93 14.30 22.40
CA MET A 556 12.54 12.99 22.59
C MET A 556 13.62 12.68 21.55
N PHE A 557 13.41 13.07 20.30
CA PHE A 557 14.32 12.80 19.19
C PHE A 557 15.17 14.02 18.80
N LYS A 558 15.28 15.02 19.67
CA LYS A 558 15.82 16.35 19.31
C LYS A 558 17.17 16.31 18.61
N ALA A 559 18.09 15.46 19.10
CA ALA A 559 19.44 15.33 18.56
C ALA A 559 19.49 14.64 17.18
N ASP A 560 18.51 13.78 16.88
CA ASP A 560 18.49 12.94 15.68
C ASP A 560 17.37 13.29 14.70
N MET A 561 16.49 14.22 15.05
CA MET A 561 15.27 14.53 14.28
C MET A 561 15.58 14.91 12.83
N ALA A 562 16.65 15.67 12.59
CA ALA A 562 17.08 16.06 11.25
C ALA A 562 17.64 14.89 10.41
N LYS A 563 18.03 13.78 11.04
CA LYS A 563 18.59 12.59 10.37
C LYS A 563 17.54 11.50 10.11
N LEU A 564 16.44 11.51 10.86
CA LEU A 564 15.35 10.53 10.71
C LEU A 564 14.46 10.86 9.50
N VAL A 565 14.00 9.85 8.77
CA VAL A 565 13.15 10.02 7.58
C VAL A 565 11.82 9.32 7.78
N PHE A 566 10.71 10.07 7.78
CA PHE A 566 9.37 9.52 8.02
C PHE A 566 8.51 9.48 6.76
N ASP A 567 7.72 8.41 6.63
CA ASP A 567 6.73 8.23 5.58
C ASP A 567 5.30 8.45 6.11
N GLY A 568 4.52 9.31 5.47
CA GLY A 568 3.13 9.56 5.82
C GLY A 568 2.15 8.49 5.33
N PHE A 569 2.55 7.62 4.40
CA PHE A 569 1.63 6.71 3.69
C PHE A 569 0.88 5.72 4.60
N PRO A 570 1.50 5.08 5.63
CA PRO A 570 0.79 4.19 6.55
C PRO A 570 -0.36 4.89 7.30
N TYR A 571 -0.14 6.13 7.72
CA TYR A 571 -1.13 6.95 8.43
C TYR A 571 -2.24 7.42 7.49
N PHE A 572 -1.89 7.83 6.28
CA PHE A 572 -2.86 8.18 5.25
C PHE A 572 -3.77 7.00 4.88
N ASN A 573 -3.22 5.79 4.72
CA ASN A 573 -4.03 4.60 4.43
C ASN A 573 -4.98 4.27 5.58
N THR A 574 -4.52 4.44 6.82
CA THR A 574 -5.35 4.18 8.00
C THR A 574 -6.49 5.20 8.10
N LEU A 575 -6.21 6.48 7.76
CA LEU A 575 -7.22 7.52 7.62
C LEU A 575 -8.25 7.18 6.52
N VAL A 576 -7.79 6.78 5.34
CA VAL A 576 -8.66 6.41 4.21
C VAL A 576 -9.52 5.20 4.56
N ASP A 577 -8.97 4.17 5.21
CA ASP A 577 -9.75 2.99 5.64
C ASP A 577 -10.82 3.37 6.67
N PHE A 578 -10.49 4.23 7.64
CA PHE A 578 -11.45 4.77 8.59
C PHE A 578 -12.60 5.49 7.88
N LEU A 579 -12.30 6.41 6.96
CA LEU A 579 -13.33 7.19 6.25
C LEU A 579 -14.17 6.34 5.27
N ARG A 580 -13.57 5.27 4.71
CA ARG A 580 -14.24 4.36 3.78
C ARG A 580 -15.14 3.37 4.51
N ASN A 581 -14.63 2.70 5.55
CA ASN A 581 -15.27 1.59 6.25
C ASN A 581 -15.22 1.79 7.79
N PRO A 582 -15.86 2.84 8.31
CA PRO A 582 -15.72 3.20 9.72
C PRO A 582 -16.36 2.16 10.62
N TYR A 583 -15.72 1.89 11.76
CA TYR A 583 -16.39 1.21 12.86
C TYR A 583 -17.38 2.17 13.52
N HIS A 584 -18.57 1.67 13.89
CA HIS A 584 -19.67 2.53 14.32
C HIS A 584 -19.35 3.43 15.51
N LYS A 585 -18.53 2.94 16.45
CA LYS A 585 -18.11 3.71 17.62
C LYS A 585 -17.12 4.81 17.26
N ASP A 586 -16.17 4.52 16.37
CA ASP A 586 -15.19 5.49 15.87
C ASP A 586 -15.86 6.60 15.08
N ALA A 587 -16.83 6.27 14.22
CA ALA A 587 -17.55 7.28 13.46
C ALA A 587 -18.37 8.23 14.34
N LYS A 588 -18.82 7.74 15.52
CA LYS A 588 -19.58 8.52 16.49
C LYS A 588 -18.73 9.64 17.11
N LEU A 589 -17.40 9.50 17.11
CA LEU A 589 -16.46 10.52 17.62
C LEU A 589 -16.58 11.84 16.87
N ILE A 590 -16.81 11.75 15.55
CA ILE A 590 -16.86 12.89 14.62
C ILE A 590 -18.28 13.24 14.16
N TYR A 591 -19.31 12.54 14.65
CA TYR A 591 -20.68 12.67 14.15
C TYR A 591 -21.25 14.09 14.26
N ASN A 592 -21.01 14.75 15.39
CA ASN A 592 -21.53 16.10 15.69
C ASN A 592 -20.54 17.21 15.32
N TRP A 593 -19.54 16.93 14.49
CA TRP A 593 -18.64 17.98 14.04
C TRP A 593 -19.34 18.87 13.01
N SER A 594 -19.02 20.16 13.05
CA SER A 594 -19.45 21.17 12.10
C SER A 594 -18.42 22.29 12.09
N PHE A 595 -17.97 22.69 10.91
CA PHE A 595 -17.06 23.81 10.71
C PHE A 595 -17.55 24.63 9.51
N GLU A 596 -17.68 25.93 9.69
CA GLU A 596 -18.38 26.84 8.77
C GLU A 596 -17.45 27.67 7.89
N ASP A 597 -16.39 27.10 7.33
CA ASP A 597 -15.59 27.86 6.33
C ASP A 597 -16.32 27.99 4.97
N SER A 598 -17.46 27.32 4.81
CA SER A 598 -18.20 27.22 3.55
C SER A 598 -19.31 28.27 3.34
N ASN A 599 -19.56 29.19 4.27
CA ASN A 599 -20.70 30.13 4.18
C ASN A 599 -20.56 31.17 3.04
N PHE A 600 -19.43 31.25 2.33
CA PHE A 600 -19.33 31.99 1.06
C PHE A 600 -20.01 31.27 -0.13
N ILE A 601 -20.28 29.97 -0.02
CA ILE A 601 -20.74 29.09 -1.12
C ILE A 601 -22.10 28.42 -0.83
N SER A 602 -22.47 28.18 0.43
CA SER A 602 -23.72 27.47 0.76
C SER A 602 -24.13 27.63 2.23
N THR A 603 -25.43 27.82 2.48
CA THR A 603 -26.10 27.86 3.79
C THR A 603 -26.69 26.50 4.23
N ASP A 604 -26.26 25.38 3.61
CA ASP A 604 -26.89 24.06 3.84
C ASP A 604 -26.63 23.54 5.27
N ASN A 605 -27.61 23.76 6.16
CA ASN A 605 -27.62 23.49 7.62
C ASN A 605 -27.31 22.04 8.07
N ASN A 606 -27.05 21.09 7.18
CA ASN A 606 -26.75 19.70 7.53
C ASN A 606 -25.26 19.38 7.42
N SER A 607 -24.61 19.20 8.58
CA SER A 607 -23.21 18.79 8.72
C SER A 607 -22.82 17.66 7.75
N VAL A 608 -21.71 17.85 7.05
CA VAL A 608 -21.11 16.84 6.16
C VAL A 608 -20.78 15.54 6.90
N TYR A 609 -20.48 15.63 8.20
CA TYR A 609 -20.22 14.48 9.07
C TYR A 609 -21.49 13.72 9.42
N VAL A 610 -22.59 14.43 9.71
CA VAL A 610 -23.91 13.81 9.91
C VAL A 610 -24.36 13.09 8.63
N LYS A 611 -24.20 13.73 7.46
CA LYS A 611 -24.48 13.13 6.16
C LYS A 611 -23.62 11.87 5.92
N TRP A 612 -22.31 11.95 6.17
CA TRP A 612 -21.38 10.82 6.02
C TRP A 612 -21.70 9.68 7.00
N TYR A 613 -21.90 9.97 8.27
CA TYR A 613 -22.27 8.98 9.29
C TYR A 613 -23.59 8.31 8.93
N ASN A 614 -24.59 9.09 8.51
CA ASN A 614 -25.88 8.53 8.13
C ASN A 614 -25.80 7.68 6.85
N GLN A 615 -24.95 8.08 5.91
CA GLN A 615 -24.66 7.31 4.70
C GLN A 615 -23.95 5.99 5.02
N LYS A 616 -23.02 5.98 5.98
CA LYS A 616 -22.19 4.83 6.32
C LYS A 616 -22.82 3.91 7.38
N LEU A 617 -23.63 4.43 8.31
CA LEU A 617 -24.01 3.73 9.56
C LEU A 617 -25.50 3.73 9.95
N THR A 618 -26.33 4.74 9.64
CA THR A 618 -27.75 4.79 10.12
C THR A 618 -28.79 4.26 9.13
N LYS A 619 -28.48 3.23 8.34
CA LYS A 619 -29.52 2.55 7.56
C LYS A 619 -30.09 1.33 8.28
N ASN A 620 -31.02 1.60 9.20
CA ASN A 620 -32.21 0.73 9.32
C ASN A 620 -33.21 1.08 8.20
N ASN A 621 -33.09 0.24 7.17
CA ASN A 621 -33.79 0.05 5.90
C ASN A 621 -35.26 0.48 5.59
N HIS A 622 -36.05 1.23 6.38
CA HIS A 622 -37.49 1.37 6.05
C HIS A 622 -38.09 2.77 5.90
N GLN A 623 -37.77 3.73 6.77
CA GLN A 623 -38.57 4.97 6.87
C GLN A 623 -38.16 6.06 5.87
N ILE A 624 -36.85 6.24 5.63
CA ILE A 624 -36.35 7.10 4.54
C ILE A 624 -36.73 6.51 3.17
N ARG A 625 -36.77 5.18 3.03
CA ARG A 625 -37.32 4.53 1.84
C ARG A 625 -38.81 4.82 1.68
N ASN A 626 -39.58 4.94 2.75
CA ASN A 626 -41.02 5.22 2.69
C ASN A 626 -41.33 6.70 2.39
N ASN A 627 -40.58 7.65 2.94
CA ASN A 627 -40.74 9.08 2.61
C ASN A 627 -40.24 9.40 1.20
N ILE A 628 -39.12 8.81 0.77
CA ILE A 628 -38.68 8.88 -0.63
C ILE A 628 -39.69 8.15 -1.51
N LYS A 629 -40.18 6.96 -1.15
CA LYS A 629 -41.25 6.27 -1.89
C LYS A 629 -42.48 7.14 -2.02
N GLN A 630 -42.97 7.80 -0.96
CA GLN A 630 -44.16 8.66 -1.02
C GLN A 630 -43.94 9.83 -1.97
N ARG A 631 -42.83 10.57 -1.85
CA ARG A 631 -42.49 11.65 -2.81
C ARG A 631 -42.33 11.14 -4.26
N TYR A 632 -41.77 9.94 -4.42
CA TYR A 632 -41.61 9.28 -5.72
C TYR A 632 -42.96 8.76 -6.26
N TYR A 633 -43.87 8.32 -5.38
CA TYR A 633 -45.23 7.87 -5.69
C TYR A 633 -46.09 9.03 -6.16
N SER A 634 -46.05 10.18 -5.47
CA SER A 634 -46.79 11.40 -5.86
C SER A 634 -46.35 11.88 -7.24
N ARG A 635 -45.04 11.98 -7.48
CA ARG A 635 -44.49 12.39 -8.78
C ARG A 635 -44.74 11.37 -9.90
N LEU A 636 -44.76 10.07 -9.59
CA LEU A 636 -45.13 9.05 -10.56
C LEU A 636 -46.62 9.08 -10.89
N GLN A 637 -47.49 9.34 -9.90
CA GLN A 637 -48.93 9.51 -10.14
C GLN A 637 -49.21 10.73 -11.02
N GLU A 638 -48.55 11.86 -10.80
CA GLU A 638 -48.63 13.05 -11.67
C GLU A 638 -48.09 12.77 -13.08
N HIS A 639 -46.92 12.12 -13.19
CA HIS A 639 -46.30 11.80 -14.48
C HIS A 639 -47.11 10.81 -15.33
N PHE A 640 -47.87 9.90 -14.70
CA PHE A 640 -48.74 8.94 -15.38
C PHE A 640 -50.17 9.44 -15.59
N ALA A 641 -50.67 10.36 -14.75
CA ALA A 641 -51.89 11.12 -15.04
C ALA A 641 -51.73 11.97 -16.32
N ALA A 642 -50.51 12.49 -16.54
CA ALA A 642 -50.13 13.17 -17.78
C ALA A 642 -49.88 12.24 -18.99
N ASN A 643 -49.92 10.92 -18.83
CA ASN A 643 -49.61 9.94 -19.89
C ASN A 643 -50.52 8.69 -19.84
N PRO A 644 -51.80 8.79 -20.23
CA PRO A 644 -52.83 7.76 -20.02
C PRO A 644 -52.66 6.46 -20.84
N GLY A 645 -51.71 6.40 -21.77
CA GLY A 645 -51.52 5.26 -22.70
C GLY A 645 -50.80 4.02 -22.16
N LYS A 646 -50.45 3.93 -20.87
CA LYS A 646 -49.69 2.79 -20.30
C LYS A 646 -50.51 2.01 -19.26
N SER A 647 -51.24 1.00 -19.76
CA SER A 647 -51.94 -0.11 -19.08
C SER A 647 -52.00 -0.10 -17.54
N LYS A 648 -53.20 0.10 -16.96
CA LYS A 648 -53.56 -0.02 -15.53
C LYS A 648 -53.04 -1.29 -14.83
N ILE A 649 -52.84 -2.38 -15.58
CA ILE A 649 -52.30 -3.66 -15.07
C ILE A 649 -50.84 -3.53 -14.58
N ARG A 650 -50.01 -2.72 -15.24
CA ARG A 650 -48.61 -2.48 -14.83
C ARG A 650 -48.54 -1.71 -13.51
N ILE A 651 -49.48 -0.79 -13.29
CA ILE A 651 -49.60 -0.02 -12.05
C ILE A 651 -49.97 -0.96 -10.89
N MET A 652 -50.92 -1.87 -11.11
CA MET A 652 -51.38 -2.81 -10.08
C MET A 652 -50.29 -3.82 -9.67
N ILE A 653 -49.55 -4.38 -10.63
CA ILE A 653 -48.43 -5.31 -10.36
C ILE A 653 -47.28 -4.60 -9.62
N TYR A 654 -46.96 -3.37 -10.02
CA TYR A 654 -45.88 -2.60 -9.40
C TYR A 654 -46.23 -2.15 -7.97
N LEU A 655 -47.50 -1.79 -7.72
CA LEU A 655 -48.03 -1.48 -6.39
C LEU A 655 -48.08 -2.72 -5.47
N LEU A 656 -48.44 -3.89 -6.01
CA LEU A 656 -48.47 -5.16 -5.27
C LEU A 656 -47.06 -5.56 -4.79
N LEU A 657 -46.07 -5.47 -5.68
CA LEU A 657 -44.66 -5.77 -5.37
C LEU A 657 -44.04 -4.80 -4.36
N LEU A 658 -44.56 -3.56 -4.29
CA LEU A 658 -44.16 -2.55 -3.33
C LEU A 658 -44.75 -2.75 -1.94
N LYS A 659 -45.98 -3.29 -1.83
CA LYS A 659 -46.62 -3.70 -0.56
C LYS A 659 -45.96 -4.93 0.08
N MET A 660 -45.36 -5.81 -0.72
CA MET A 660 -44.73 -7.07 -0.25
C MET A 660 -43.24 -6.95 0.16
N GLY A 661 -42.66 -5.75 0.24
CA GLY A 661 -41.30 -5.56 0.79
C GLY A 661 -40.12 -5.98 -0.12
N LEU A 662 -40.36 -6.35 -1.38
CA LEU A 662 -39.36 -6.94 -2.29
C LEU A 662 -38.43 -5.91 -2.99
N LEU A 663 -38.07 -4.78 -2.36
CA LEU A 663 -37.27 -3.71 -3.01
C LEU A 663 -35.85 -4.10 -3.49
N PRO A 664 -35.10 -4.97 -2.80
CA PRO A 664 -33.81 -5.46 -3.29
C PRO A 664 -33.96 -6.33 -4.54
N ILE A 665 -35.10 -7.02 -4.63
CA ILE A 665 -35.45 -7.89 -5.75
C ILE A 665 -36.05 -7.05 -6.88
N THR A 666 -36.78 -5.96 -6.62
CA THR A 666 -37.24 -5.05 -7.68
C THR A 666 -36.14 -4.15 -8.24
N LYS A 667 -35.07 -3.79 -7.50
CA LYS A 667 -33.88 -3.20 -8.14
C LYS A 667 -33.15 -4.19 -9.03
N LYS A 668 -33.11 -5.47 -8.67
CA LYS A 668 -32.61 -6.55 -9.54
C LYS A 668 -33.54 -6.82 -10.71
N ILE A 669 -34.86 -6.81 -10.52
CA ILE A 669 -35.85 -7.03 -11.57
C ILE A 669 -35.97 -5.80 -12.46
N VAL A 670 -35.85 -4.57 -11.96
CA VAL A 670 -35.81 -3.32 -12.74
C VAL A 670 -34.43 -3.13 -13.39
N ALA A 671 -33.34 -3.64 -12.83
CA ALA A 671 -32.06 -3.77 -13.55
C ALA A 671 -32.16 -4.84 -14.64
N SER A 672 -32.82 -5.96 -14.37
CA SER A 672 -33.15 -6.98 -15.37
C SER A 672 -34.19 -6.48 -16.40
N PHE A 673 -35.07 -5.54 -16.03
CA PHE A 673 -36.06 -4.92 -16.92
C PHE A 673 -35.48 -3.73 -17.69
N ARG A 674 -34.50 -2.99 -17.13
CA ARG A 674 -33.63 -2.10 -17.91
C ARG A 674 -32.80 -2.91 -18.90
N GLY A 675 -32.40 -4.14 -18.53
CA GLY A 675 -31.88 -5.16 -19.43
C GLY A 675 -32.88 -5.69 -20.46
N LEU A 676 -34.18 -5.77 -20.15
CA LEU A 676 -35.25 -6.17 -21.10
C LEU A 676 -35.74 -5.04 -22.01
N ILE A 677 -35.62 -3.77 -21.59
CA ILE A 677 -35.93 -2.60 -22.41
C ILE A 677 -34.73 -2.18 -23.27
N ALA A 678 -33.52 -2.64 -22.96
CA ALA A 678 -32.36 -2.58 -23.86
C ALA A 678 -32.46 -3.62 -25.00
N ASN A 679 -33.61 -3.69 -25.65
CA ASN A 679 -33.76 -4.35 -26.94
C ASN A 679 -33.83 -3.25 -28.01
N LYS A 680 -32.66 -2.70 -28.37
CA LYS A 680 -32.40 -1.99 -29.63
C LYS A 680 -30.90 -1.72 -29.76
N LYS A 681 -30.16 -2.64 -30.41
CA LYS A 681 -28.94 -2.41 -31.21
C LYS A 681 -27.78 -1.52 -30.64
N ASN A 682 -27.78 -1.07 -29.39
CA ASN A 682 -26.89 0.01 -28.91
C ASN A 682 -26.27 -0.30 -27.54
N ASP A 683 -25.36 -1.27 -27.45
CA ASP A 683 -24.45 -1.35 -26.29
C ASP A 683 -23.27 -0.38 -26.52
N PRO A 684 -23.05 0.63 -25.66
CA PRO A 684 -21.94 1.60 -25.81
C PRO A 684 -20.55 0.93 -25.80
N THR A 685 -20.42 -0.27 -25.23
CA THR A 685 -19.20 -1.07 -25.24
C THR A 685 -18.85 -1.58 -26.63
N ILE A 686 -19.85 -2.12 -27.34
CA ILE A 686 -19.69 -2.59 -28.71
C ILE A 686 -19.38 -1.41 -29.63
N LYS A 687 -20.05 -0.26 -29.41
CA LYS A 687 -19.74 0.97 -30.14
C LYS A 687 -18.33 1.47 -29.90
N GLU A 688 -17.77 1.36 -28.70
CA GLU A 688 -16.36 1.73 -28.47
C GLU A 688 -15.40 0.80 -29.22
N LEU A 689 -15.68 -0.51 -29.24
CA LEU A 689 -14.87 -1.46 -30.02
C LEU A 689 -14.97 -1.16 -31.53
N GLU A 690 -16.18 -0.95 -32.05
CA GLU A 690 -16.45 -0.59 -33.45
C GLU A 690 -15.84 0.78 -33.83
N ARG A 691 -15.90 1.76 -32.92
CA ARG A 691 -15.27 3.08 -33.09
C ARG A 691 -13.75 2.96 -33.12
N ARG A 692 -13.13 2.24 -32.18
CA ARG A 692 -11.68 2.04 -32.16
C ARG A 692 -11.18 1.24 -33.36
N LEU A 693 -11.97 0.30 -33.87
CA LEU A 693 -11.72 -0.35 -35.18
C LEU A 693 -11.69 0.68 -36.32
N SER A 694 -12.60 1.65 -36.32
CA SER A 694 -12.60 2.74 -37.32
C SER A 694 -11.43 3.72 -37.17
N GLU A 695 -10.90 3.91 -35.96
CA GLU A 695 -9.74 4.79 -35.68
C GLU A 695 -8.38 4.21 -36.09
N LEU A 696 -8.32 2.92 -36.46
CA LEU A 696 -7.11 2.33 -37.06
C LEU A 696 -6.79 2.90 -38.46
N GLN A 697 -7.48 3.94 -38.93
CA GLN A 697 -7.15 4.61 -40.18
C GLN A 697 -5.84 5.42 -40.08
N ASP A 698 -5.51 5.97 -38.91
CA ASP A 698 -4.37 6.88 -38.70
C ASP A 698 -3.02 6.20 -38.39
N ILE A 699 -2.90 4.87 -38.57
CA ILE A 699 -1.67 4.10 -38.28
C ILE A 699 -0.89 3.65 -39.52
N GLN A 700 -1.28 4.13 -40.71
CA GLN A 700 -0.64 3.76 -41.99
C GLN A 700 0.83 4.19 -42.09
N HIS A 701 1.27 5.20 -41.35
CA HIS A 701 2.66 5.67 -41.36
C HIS A 701 3.67 4.65 -40.82
N TYR A 702 3.22 3.55 -40.22
CA TYR A 702 4.07 2.44 -39.80
C TYR A 702 4.27 1.35 -40.87
N GLN A 703 3.45 1.35 -41.94
CA GLN A 703 3.36 0.22 -42.89
C GLN A 703 4.65 0.00 -43.71
N ASP A 704 5.42 1.06 -43.98
CA ASP A 704 6.65 1.00 -44.79
C ASP A 704 7.92 0.69 -43.95
N ARG A 705 7.78 0.31 -42.68
CA ARG A 705 8.90 0.12 -41.74
C ARG A 705 9.08 -1.36 -41.37
N GLU A 706 10.32 -1.81 -41.22
CA GLU A 706 10.56 -3.09 -40.53
C GLU A 706 10.12 -2.95 -39.06
N LEU A 707 9.08 -3.68 -38.65
CA LEU A 707 8.43 -3.50 -37.35
C LEU A 707 8.41 -4.79 -36.52
N ILE A 708 8.75 -4.66 -35.24
CA ILE A 708 8.45 -5.63 -34.17
C ILE A 708 7.36 -5.05 -33.28
N LEU A 709 6.22 -5.74 -33.21
CA LEU A 709 5.11 -5.38 -32.33
C LEU A 709 5.26 -6.11 -31.01
N VAL A 710 5.25 -5.39 -29.89
CA VAL A 710 5.26 -5.98 -28.54
C VAL A 710 3.88 -5.82 -27.92
N ALA A 711 3.21 -6.89 -27.51
CA ALA A 711 1.92 -6.83 -26.82
C ALA A 711 2.07 -7.21 -25.35
N GLY A 712 1.62 -6.34 -24.45
CA GLY A 712 1.71 -6.58 -23.02
C GLY A 712 1.15 -5.47 -22.13
N HIS A 713 1.04 -5.79 -20.83
CA HIS A 713 0.54 -4.90 -19.78
C HIS A 713 1.63 -4.49 -18.77
N MET A 714 2.91 -4.68 -19.11
CA MET A 714 4.08 -4.46 -18.24
C MET A 714 4.16 -3.06 -17.64
N VAL A 715 3.57 -2.06 -18.29
CA VAL A 715 3.47 -0.68 -17.79
C VAL A 715 2.74 -0.61 -16.44
N LEU A 716 1.82 -1.55 -16.14
CA LEU A 716 1.08 -1.59 -14.89
C LEU A 716 1.88 -2.18 -13.72
N PHE A 717 2.90 -3.01 -13.98
CA PHE A 717 3.65 -3.76 -12.97
C PHE A 717 5.16 -3.75 -13.25
N ASP A 718 5.70 -2.60 -13.65
CA ASP A 718 7.08 -2.50 -14.12
C ASP A 718 8.09 -2.90 -13.03
N LYS A 719 8.88 -3.93 -13.32
CA LYS A 719 9.99 -4.41 -12.50
C LYS A 719 11.35 -4.18 -13.19
N GLY A 720 11.43 -3.15 -14.04
CA GLY A 720 12.55 -2.89 -14.95
C GLY A 720 12.32 -3.41 -16.37
N THR A 721 11.19 -4.06 -16.62
CA THR A 721 10.83 -4.60 -17.95
C THR A 721 10.66 -3.49 -18.98
N CYS A 722 10.08 -2.35 -18.62
CA CYS A 722 9.92 -1.22 -19.55
C CYS A 722 11.29 -0.69 -19.99
N GLU A 723 12.22 -0.49 -19.06
CA GLU A 723 13.57 -0.05 -19.42
C GLU A 723 14.35 -1.11 -20.21
N TYR A 724 14.18 -2.40 -19.90
CA TYR A 724 14.75 -3.47 -20.72
C TYR A 724 14.28 -3.39 -22.18
N LEU A 725 12.97 -3.18 -22.41
CA LEU A 725 12.42 -2.97 -23.75
C LEU A 725 12.95 -1.69 -24.42
N ASN A 726 13.12 -0.60 -23.66
CA ASN A 726 13.74 0.63 -24.17
C ASN A 726 15.17 0.37 -24.66
N GLN A 727 15.94 -0.41 -23.91
CA GLN A 727 17.31 -0.75 -24.27
C GLN A 727 17.37 -1.65 -25.53
N ILE A 728 16.44 -2.60 -25.68
CA ILE A 728 16.28 -3.37 -26.94
C ILE A 728 16.00 -2.40 -28.09
N SER A 729 15.01 -1.51 -27.94
CA SER A 729 14.58 -0.56 -28.97
C SER A 729 15.72 0.35 -29.42
N ARG A 730 16.54 0.86 -28.49
CA ARG A 730 17.72 1.68 -28.81
C ARG A 730 18.78 0.94 -29.63
N LYS A 731 18.91 -0.38 -29.44
CA LYS A 731 19.90 -1.21 -30.15
C LYS A 731 19.40 -1.69 -31.53
N LEU A 732 18.09 -1.67 -31.78
CA LEU A 732 17.52 -1.98 -33.08
C LEU A 732 17.60 -0.78 -34.03
N LYS A 733 18.68 -0.69 -34.82
CA LYS A 733 18.94 0.45 -35.72
C LYS A 733 17.95 0.54 -36.90
N ASN A 734 17.67 -0.59 -37.55
CA ASN A 734 16.88 -0.65 -38.79
C ASN A 734 15.46 -1.22 -38.58
N VAL A 735 15.14 -1.67 -37.36
CA VAL A 735 13.85 -2.27 -37.01
C VAL A 735 13.21 -1.41 -35.94
N LYS A 736 11.98 -0.94 -36.17
CA LYS A 736 11.22 -0.19 -35.18
C LYS A 736 10.52 -1.14 -34.21
N MET A 737 10.40 -0.72 -32.97
CA MET A 737 9.51 -1.35 -31.99
C MET A 737 8.26 -0.50 -31.80
N LEU A 738 7.12 -1.18 -31.65
CA LEU A 738 5.83 -0.57 -31.32
C LEU A 738 5.22 -1.36 -30.17
N LEU A 739 4.82 -0.70 -29.09
CA LEU A 739 4.14 -1.34 -27.98
C LEU A 739 2.63 -1.29 -28.20
N LEU A 740 2.00 -2.45 -28.30
CA LEU A 740 0.56 -2.61 -28.10
C LEU A 740 0.28 -2.70 -26.60
N CYS A 741 -0.02 -1.54 -25.99
CA CYS A 741 -0.17 -1.37 -24.56
C CYS A 741 -1.54 -1.87 -24.08
N GLU A 742 -1.52 -2.93 -23.27
CA GLU A 742 -2.70 -3.57 -22.69
C GLU A 742 -3.06 -3.06 -21.28
N ALA A 743 -2.27 -2.11 -20.75
CA ALA A 743 -2.52 -1.43 -19.48
C ALA A 743 -3.46 -0.23 -19.69
N THR A 744 -4.72 -0.51 -20.01
CA THR A 744 -5.69 0.51 -20.47
C THR A 744 -6.14 1.47 -19.37
N ARG A 745 -5.95 1.10 -18.10
CA ARG A 745 -6.19 1.98 -16.93
C ARG A 745 -5.06 2.97 -16.65
N VAL A 746 -3.86 2.72 -17.16
CA VAL A 746 -2.74 3.65 -17.04
C VAL A 746 -2.97 4.78 -18.03
N ASP A 747 -2.74 6.04 -17.64
CA ASP A 747 -2.89 7.18 -18.54
C ASP A 747 -1.75 7.20 -19.59
N GLU A 748 -1.93 7.94 -20.69
CA GLU A 748 -0.93 7.96 -21.77
C GLU A 748 0.37 8.64 -21.36
N SER A 749 0.33 9.61 -20.45
CA SER A 749 1.53 10.32 -19.99
C SER A 749 2.44 9.38 -19.21
N THR A 750 1.88 8.51 -18.37
CA THR A 750 2.64 7.48 -17.65
C THR A 750 3.24 6.46 -18.61
N THR A 751 2.50 6.02 -19.64
CA THR A 751 3.06 5.13 -20.66
C THR A 751 4.24 5.81 -21.39
N LYS A 752 4.11 7.09 -21.77
CA LYS A 752 5.19 7.88 -22.41
C LYS A 752 6.42 8.07 -21.52
N LYS A 753 6.26 8.09 -20.20
CA LYS A 753 7.40 8.21 -19.27
C LYS A 753 8.21 6.92 -19.17
N LEU A 754 7.56 5.76 -19.28
CA LEU A 754 8.19 4.46 -19.11
C LEU A 754 8.69 3.86 -20.42
N ILE A 755 8.02 4.18 -21.54
CA ILE A 755 8.31 3.62 -22.86
C ILE A 755 8.82 4.73 -23.79
N ASN A 756 10.07 4.56 -24.24
CA ASN A 756 10.80 5.52 -25.06
C ASN A 756 10.67 5.27 -26.56
N PHE A 757 9.70 4.44 -26.97
CA PHE A 757 9.35 4.16 -28.36
C PHE A 757 7.83 4.22 -28.54
N ASP A 758 7.36 4.15 -29.78
CA ASP A 758 5.95 4.35 -30.09
C ASP A 758 5.07 3.29 -29.40
N PHE A 759 3.84 3.66 -29.06
CA PHE A 759 2.84 2.72 -28.54
C PHE A 759 1.42 3.04 -29.01
N ILE A 760 0.59 2.00 -29.05
CA ILE A 760 -0.85 2.05 -29.29
C ILE A 760 -1.54 1.41 -28.11
N LYS A 761 -2.54 2.09 -27.52
CA LYS A 761 -3.39 1.47 -26.50
C LYS A 761 -4.49 0.66 -27.13
N VAL A 762 -4.66 -0.57 -26.64
CA VAL A 762 -5.80 -1.39 -27.03
C VAL A 762 -7.10 -0.80 -26.48
N PRO A 763 -8.26 -1.11 -27.10
CA PRO A 763 -9.56 -0.82 -26.50
C PRO A 763 -9.66 -1.37 -25.08
N LYS A 764 -10.32 -0.64 -24.18
CA LYS A 764 -10.39 -0.95 -22.73
C LYS A 764 -10.64 -2.44 -22.43
N PHE A 765 -11.57 -3.07 -23.16
CA PHE A 765 -12.00 -4.45 -22.92
C PHE A 765 -11.08 -5.52 -23.53
N LEU A 766 -10.12 -5.11 -24.35
CA LEU A 766 -9.02 -5.97 -24.81
C LEU A 766 -7.79 -5.86 -23.90
N GLY A 767 -7.78 -4.92 -22.95
CA GLY A 767 -6.73 -4.78 -21.94
C GLY A 767 -6.74 -5.90 -20.91
N LYS A 768 -5.62 -6.05 -20.20
CA LYS A 768 -5.43 -7.05 -19.13
C LYS A 768 -5.74 -6.51 -17.73
N ASP A 769 -6.53 -5.43 -17.67
CA ASP A 769 -6.94 -4.81 -16.41
C ASP A 769 -8.06 -5.59 -15.67
N ASP A 770 -8.60 -6.65 -16.29
CA ASP A 770 -9.61 -7.57 -15.72
C ASP A 770 -10.91 -6.87 -15.23
N ASP A 771 -11.25 -5.70 -15.79
CA ASP A 771 -12.41 -4.86 -15.43
C ASP A 771 -13.59 -5.04 -16.41
N TYR A 772 -14.15 -6.26 -16.46
CA TYR A 772 -15.29 -6.57 -17.33
C TYR A 772 -16.64 -6.23 -16.67
N PRO A 773 -17.66 -5.76 -17.43
CA PRO A 773 -18.97 -5.48 -16.88
C PRO A 773 -19.66 -6.71 -16.30
N LYS A 774 -20.12 -6.58 -15.05
CA LYS A 774 -20.70 -7.68 -14.28
C LYS A 774 -22.21 -7.77 -14.51
N ASN A 775 -22.70 -8.96 -14.83
CA ASN A 775 -24.11 -9.31 -14.99
C ASN A 775 -24.86 -8.54 -16.10
N ILE A 776 -24.14 -8.08 -17.13
CA ILE A 776 -24.73 -7.41 -18.30
C ILE A 776 -24.74 -8.38 -19.49
N ASN A 777 -25.92 -8.88 -19.85
CA ASN A 777 -26.07 -9.79 -20.99
C ASN A 777 -26.02 -9.00 -22.31
N VAL A 778 -25.36 -9.57 -23.30
CA VAL A 778 -25.29 -9.02 -24.67
C VAL A 778 -25.94 -10.02 -25.62
N LYS A 779 -26.83 -9.52 -26.48
CA LYS A 779 -27.42 -10.32 -27.55
C LYS A 779 -26.45 -10.41 -28.71
N ILE A 780 -25.84 -11.58 -28.90
CA ILE A 780 -24.94 -11.85 -30.03
C ILE A 780 -25.72 -12.23 -31.30
N GLY A 781 -25.30 -11.68 -32.44
CA GLY A 781 -25.87 -11.98 -33.75
C GLY A 781 -25.40 -13.33 -34.31
N LYS A 782 -26.02 -13.78 -35.42
CA LYS A 782 -25.63 -15.02 -36.11
C LYS A 782 -24.17 -15.00 -36.57
N GLU A 783 -23.67 -13.83 -36.96
CA GLU A 783 -22.28 -13.63 -37.40
C GLU A 783 -21.26 -14.00 -36.31
N ILE A 784 -21.39 -13.43 -35.10
CA ILE A 784 -20.54 -13.74 -33.94
C ILE A 784 -20.59 -15.25 -33.64
N ILE A 785 -21.79 -15.83 -33.60
CA ILE A 785 -21.98 -17.26 -33.33
C ILE A 785 -21.28 -18.11 -34.39
N ASN A 786 -21.45 -17.78 -35.66
CA ASN A 786 -20.84 -18.53 -36.76
C ASN A 786 -19.32 -18.41 -36.73
N ARG A 787 -18.78 -17.21 -36.47
CA ARG A 787 -17.34 -16.99 -36.37
C ARG A 787 -16.70 -17.78 -35.23
N ILE A 788 -17.34 -17.82 -34.06
CA ILE A 788 -16.87 -18.62 -32.92
C ILE A 788 -16.94 -20.12 -33.20
N LYS A 789 -17.97 -20.58 -33.93
CA LYS A 789 -18.07 -21.98 -34.36
C LYS A 789 -17.01 -22.34 -35.40
N GLU A 790 -16.71 -21.43 -36.33
CA GLU A 790 -15.69 -21.60 -37.36
C GLU A 790 -14.29 -21.67 -36.76
N LYS A 791 -13.99 -20.81 -35.77
CA LYS A 791 -12.65 -20.66 -35.19
C LYS A 791 -12.59 -21.22 -33.77
N LYS A 792 -12.12 -22.46 -33.63
CA LYS A 792 -12.00 -23.18 -32.34
C LYS A 792 -11.29 -22.37 -31.24
N TYR A 793 -10.25 -21.60 -31.58
CA TYR A 793 -9.52 -20.79 -30.59
C TYR A 793 -10.35 -19.65 -29.99
N LEU A 794 -11.37 -19.14 -30.71
CA LEU A 794 -12.30 -18.15 -30.16
C LEU A 794 -13.22 -18.76 -29.12
N ALA A 795 -13.70 -19.98 -29.36
CA ALA A 795 -14.50 -20.71 -28.36
C ALA A 795 -13.69 -20.95 -27.08
N LEU A 796 -12.41 -21.34 -27.21
CA LEU A 796 -11.50 -21.53 -26.09
C LEU A 796 -11.20 -20.22 -25.33
N ALA A 797 -10.97 -19.12 -26.05
CA ALA A 797 -10.76 -17.81 -25.44
C ALA A 797 -12.01 -17.31 -24.69
N ALA A 798 -13.21 -17.51 -25.28
CA ALA A 798 -14.47 -17.15 -24.64
C ALA A 798 -14.72 -17.97 -23.37
N ASP A 799 -14.41 -19.26 -23.40
CA ASP A 799 -14.49 -20.13 -22.21
C ASP A 799 -13.52 -19.68 -21.11
N ASN A 800 -12.27 -19.35 -21.46
CA ASN A 800 -11.29 -18.79 -20.52
C ASN A 800 -11.82 -17.52 -19.83
N LEU A 801 -12.33 -16.55 -20.60
CA LEU A 801 -12.89 -15.33 -20.03
C LEU A 801 -14.09 -15.59 -19.11
N LYS A 802 -15.02 -16.47 -19.50
CA LYS A 802 -16.19 -16.81 -18.68
C LYS A 802 -15.81 -17.46 -17.35
N THR A 803 -14.84 -18.37 -17.39
CA THR A 803 -14.43 -19.11 -16.19
C THR A 803 -13.57 -18.26 -15.26
N ARG A 804 -12.70 -17.40 -15.83
CA ARG A 804 -11.91 -16.41 -15.07
C ARG A 804 -12.81 -15.34 -14.44
N HIS A 805 -13.87 -14.93 -15.14
CA HIS A 805 -14.81 -13.88 -14.76
C HIS A 805 -16.24 -14.41 -14.68
N PRO A 806 -16.60 -15.19 -13.64
CA PRO A 806 -17.89 -15.88 -13.55
C PRO A 806 -19.10 -14.94 -13.42
N ASP A 807 -18.86 -13.67 -13.11
CA ASP A 807 -19.86 -12.61 -13.07
C ASP A 807 -20.03 -11.87 -14.41
N MET A 808 -19.32 -12.26 -15.46
CA MET A 808 -19.51 -11.75 -16.81
C MET A 808 -20.87 -12.17 -17.37
N GLY A 809 -21.61 -11.24 -17.99
CA GLY A 809 -22.94 -11.52 -18.52
C GLY A 809 -22.95 -12.42 -19.76
N LYS A 810 -24.09 -13.09 -20.02
CA LYS A 810 -24.27 -14.03 -21.13
C LYS A 810 -24.04 -13.34 -22.49
N GLY A 811 -23.26 -13.98 -23.36
CA GLY A 811 -22.94 -13.49 -24.71
C GLY A 811 -21.82 -12.45 -24.76
N TYR A 812 -21.35 -11.97 -23.61
CA TYR A 812 -20.35 -10.90 -23.54
C TYR A 812 -18.95 -11.41 -23.89
N ALA A 813 -18.53 -12.55 -23.35
CA ALA A 813 -17.24 -13.17 -23.69
C ALA A 813 -17.13 -13.47 -25.18
N GLU A 814 -18.21 -13.99 -25.78
CA GLU A 814 -18.32 -14.23 -27.22
C GLU A 814 -18.14 -12.95 -28.04
N ALA A 815 -18.79 -11.86 -27.63
CA ALA A 815 -18.64 -10.57 -28.29
C ALA A 815 -17.19 -10.05 -28.18
N VAL A 816 -16.58 -10.08 -26.98
CA VAL A 816 -15.21 -9.60 -26.76
C VAL A 816 -14.21 -10.35 -27.63
N VAL A 817 -14.23 -11.70 -27.65
CA VAL A 817 -13.26 -12.46 -28.45
C VAL A 817 -13.49 -12.29 -29.95
N TYR A 818 -14.74 -12.09 -30.38
CA TYR A 818 -15.06 -11.78 -31.76
C TYR A 818 -14.45 -10.43 -32.18
N TYR A 819 -14.69 -9.37 -31.42
CA TYR A 819 -14.13 -8.06 -31.73
C TYR A 819 -12.60 -8.02 -31.56
N ALA A 820 -12.03 -8.82 -30.66
CA ALA A 820 -10.59 -9.01 -30.57
C ALA A 820 -10.01 -9.62 -31.87
N ASP A 821 -10.66 -10.66 -32.42
CA ASP A 821 -10.27 -11.28 -33.71
C ASP A 821 -10.29 -10.25 -34.84
N GLN A 822 -11.35 -9.44 -34.93
CA GLN A 822 -11.47 -8.41 -35.95
C GLN A 822 -10.41 -7.31 -35.77
N TYR A 823 -10.23 -6.82 -34.53
CA TYR A 823 -9.28 -5.77 -34.21
C TYR A 823 -7.85 -6.18 -34.53
N PHE A 824 -7.43 -7.37 -34.12
CA PHE A 824 -6.07 -7.83 -34.41
C PHE A 824 -5.84 -8.09 -35.90
N ARG A 825 -6.82 -8.62 -36.64
CA ARG A 825 -6.67 -8.79 -38.10
C ARG A 825 -6.50 -7.46 -38.82
N GLN A 826 -7.30 -6.46 -38.45
CA GLN A 826 -7.21 -5.14 -39.06
C GLN A 826 -5.94 -4.40 -38.64
N LEU A 827 -5.55 -4.50 -37.37
CA LEU A 827 -4.31 -3.91 -36.86
C LEU A 827 -3.09 -4.52 -37.55
N LEU A 828 -2.99 -5.85 -37.59
CA LEU A 828 -1.85 -6.56 -38.17
C LEU A 828 -1.79 -6.41 -39.69
N SER A 829 -2.92 -6.34 -40.40
CA SER A 829 -2.90 -6.10 -41.86
C SER A 829 -2.40 -4.70 -42.20
N LYS A 830 -2.66 -3.71 -41.35
CA LYS A 830 -2.18 -2.33 -41.51
C LYS A 830 -0.73 -2.16 -41.10
N LEU A 831 -0.33 -2.77 -39.99
CA LEU A 831 1.03 -2.65 -39.45
C LEU A 831 2.04 -3.55 -40.17
N ASN A 832 1.59 -4.68 -40.72
CA ASN A 832 2.41 -5.72 -41.35
C ASN A 832 3.71 -6.04 -40.58
N PRO A 833 3.64 -6.37 -39.26
CA PRO A 833 4.85 -6.57 -38.47
C PRO A 833 5.59 -7.85 -38.87
N LYS A 834 6.92 -7.78 -38.85
CA LYS A 834 7.80 -8.94 -39.10
C LYS A 834 7.65 -10.01 -38.03
N LYS A 835 7.52 -9.56 -36.77
CA LYS A 835 7.32 -10.41 -35.60
C LYS A 835 6.40 -9.74 -34.57
N VAL A 836 5.68 -10.56 -33.80
CA VAL A 836 4.90 -10.14 -32.64
C VAL A 836 5.47 -10.78 -31.38
N VAL A 837 5.89 -9.98 -30.41
CA VAL A 837 6.35 -10.40 -29.09
C VAL A 837 5.18 -10.36 -28.11
N LEU A 838 4.86 -11.48 -27.46
CA LEU A 838 3.74 -11.61 -26.53
C LEU A 838 4.23 -11.71 -25.07
N TRP A 839 3.79 -10.76 -24.24
CA TRP A 839 3.98 -10.77 -22.79
C TRP A 839 2.62 -10.87 -22.06
N ASN A 840 2.16 -12.04 -21.63
CA ASN A 840 2.65 -13.41 -21.81
C ASN A 840 1.73 -14.20 -22.77
N LYS A 841 1.93 -15.49 -23.01
CA LYS A 841 1.13 -16.29 -23.95
C LYS A 841 -0.31 -16.56 -23.49
N PHE A 842 -0.53 -16.81 -22.20
CA PHE A 842 -1.67 -17.60 -21.72
C PHE A 842 -2.97 -16.81 -21.49
N HIS A 843 -2.92 -15.48 -21.53
CA HIS A 843 -4.13 -14.67 -21.44
C HIS A 843 -5.11 -14.94 -22.61
N ALA A 844 -6.43 -14.93 -22.35
CA ALA A 844 -7.45 -15.24 -23.35
C ALA A 844 -7.37 -14.36 -24.62
N ILE A 845 -7.08 -13.07 -24.46
CA ILE A 845 -6.91 -12.15 -25.59
C ILE A 845 -5.62 -12.44 -26.38
N HIS A 846 -4.56 -12.87 -25.71
CA HIS A 846 -3.33 -13.30 -26.37
C HIS A 846 -3.48 -14.64 -27.09
N LEU A 847 -4.36 -15.54 -26.62
CA LEU A 847 -4.76 -16.72 -27.38
C LEU A 847 -5.38 -16.34 -28.73
N VAL A 848 -6.21 -15.28 -28.76
CA VAL A 848 -6.75 -14.73 -30.01
C VAL A 848 -5.63 -14.14 -30.87
N LEU A 849 -4.82 -13.23 -30.33
CA LEU A 849 -3.73 -12.57 -31.06
C LEU A 849 -2.73 -13.58 -31.65
N TYR A 850 -2.31 -14.58 -30.88
CA TYR A 850 -1.41 -15.64 -31.32
C TYR A 850 -1.98 -16.43 -32.50
N ASN A 851 -3.25 -16.85 -32.44
CA ASN A 851 -3.87 -17.61 -33.53
C ASN A 851 -4.12 -16.75 -34.76
N VAL A 852 -4.45 -15.46 -34.59
CA VAL A 852 -4.53 -14.51 -35.72
C VAL A 852 -3.16 -14.36 -36.39
N CYS A 853 -2.08 -14.17 -35.62
CA CYS A 853 -0.73 -14.10 -36.18
C CYS A 853 -0.38 -15.38 -36.96
N LYS A 854 -0.68 -16.56 -36.39
CA LYS A 854 -0.46 -17.86 -37.03
C LYS A 854 -1.21 -17.99 -38.36
N GLU A 855 -2.48 -17.60 -38.41
CA GLU A 855 -3.27 -17.63 -39.65
C GLU A 855 -2.76 -16.63 -40.71
N MET A 856 -2.20 -15.50 -40.27
CA MET A 856 -1.63 -14.48 -41.15
C MET A 856 -0.16 -14.75 -41.51
N GLY A 857 0.44 -15.85 -41.04
CA GLY A 857 1.85 -16.17 -41.29
C GLY A 857 2.86 -15.26 -40.56
N ILE A 858 2.41 -14.53 -39.53
CA ILE A 858 3.26 -13.63 -38.73
C ILE A 858 3.93 -14.42 -37.62
N LYS A 859 5.26 -14.34 -37.54
CA LYS A 859 6.05 -15.07 -36.53
C LYS A 859 5.83 -14.48 -35.14
N THR A 860 5.57 -15.35 -34.17
CA THR A 860 5.35 -14.95 -32.77
C THR A 860 6.53 -15.34 -31.90
N VAL A 861 6.91 -14.45 -31.00
CA VAL A 861 7.93 -14.64 -29.96
C VAL A 861 7.25 -14.45 -28.61
N PHE A 862 7.67 -15.20 -27.60
CA PHE A 862 7.12 -15.13 -26.26
C PHE A 862 8.15 -14.57 -25.30
N MET A 863 7.70 -13.72 -24.39
CA MET A 863 8.55 -13.06 -23.42
C MET A 863 7.92 -13.12 -22.03
N GLU A 864 8.74 -13.35 -21.00
CA GLU A 864 8.32 -13.42 -19.60
C GLU A 864 9.52 -13.17 -18.69
N PHE A 865 9.27 -12.98 -17.40
CA PHE A 865 10.32 -13.12 -16.41
C PHE A 865 10.94 -14.53 -16.47
N GLY A 866 12.25 -14.61 -16.28
CA GLY A 866 13.00 -15.85 -16.29
C GLY A 866 12.71 -16.74 -15.08
N LEU A 867 13.29 -17.95 -15.11
CA LEU A 867 13.09 -18.99 -14.09
C LEU A 867 13.90 -18.71 -12.81
N LEU A 868 14.96 -17.92 -12.95
CA LEU A 868 15.78 -17.41 -11.87
C LEU A 868 15.42 -15.93 -11.67
N PRO A 869 15.20 -15.44 -10.43
CA PRO A 869 15.09 -14.01 -10.17
C PRO A 869 16.25 -13.25 -10.82
N GLY A 870 16.04 -12.05 -11.34
CA GLY A 870 17.09 -11.29 -12.02
C GLY A 870 17.31 -11.66 -13.50
N THR A 871 16.40 -12.42 -14.12
CA THR A 871 16.52 -12.80 -15.54
C THR A 871 15.21 -12.61 -16.28
N ILE A 872 15.31 -12.49 -17.61
CA ILE A 872 14.19 -12.48 -18.56
C ILE A 872 14.38 -13.63 -19.56
N VAL A 873 13.27 -14.12 -20.12
CA VAL A 873 13.30 -15.12 -21.18
C VAL A 873 12.63 -14.60 -22.45
N VAL A 874 13.23 -14.95 -23.59
CA VAL A 874 12.68 -14.75 -24.94
C VAL A 874 12.75 -16.09 -25.69
N GLU A 875 11.63 -16.53 -26.27
CA GLU A 875 11.47 -17.87 -26.84
C GLU A 875 10.50 -17.90 -28.04
N GLU A 876 10.72 -18.80 -28.99
CA GLU A 876 9.87 -18.94 -30.19
C GLU A 876 8.95 -20.17 -30.12
N MET A 877 9.30 -21.21 -29.36
CA MET A 877 8.50 -22.45 -29.28
C MET A 877 7.22 -22.30 -28.44
N GLY A 878 7.25 -21.47 -27.40
CA GLY A 878 6.16 -21.31 -26.45
C GLY A 878 6.63 -20.88 -25.07
N GLN A 879 5.77 -21.01 -24.06
CA GLN A 879 6.13 -20.71 -22.67
C GLN A 879 5.97 -21.94 -21.77
N MET A 880 6.63 -21.93 -20.62
CA MET A 880 6.63 -23.05 -19.67
C MET A 880 6.96 -24.39 -20.35
N GLY A 881 6.08 -25.37 -20.32
CA GLY A 881 6.35 -26.70 -20.86
C GLY A 881 6.38 -26.80 -22.39
N GLU A 882 6.06 -25.73 -23.11
CA GLU A 882 6.21 -25.63 -24.57
C GLU A 882 7.58 -25.07 -24.99
N SER A 883 8.37 -24.56 -24.03
CA SER A 883 9.66 -23.95 -24.33
C SER A 883 10.69 -24.97 -24.81
N PHE A 884 11.75 -24.49 -25.47
CA PHE A 884 12.84 -25.32 -25.98
C PHE A 884 13.45 -26.24 -24.91
N PRO A 885 13.78 -25.78 -23.68
CA PRO A 885 14.34 -26.66 -22.65
C PRO A 885 13.39 -27.76 -22.18
N ALA A 886 12.07 -27.59 -22.36
CA ALA A 886 11.05 -28.54 -21.96
C ALA A 886 10.71 -29.54 -23.09
N VAL A 887 10.47 -29.04 -24.31
CA VAL A 887 10.06 -29.87 -25.46
C VAL A 887 11.24 -30.62 -26.06
N LYS A 888 12.40 -29.96 -26.18
CA LYS A 888 13.65 -30.53 -26.72
C LYS A 888 14.62 -30.85 -25.58
N TYR A 889 14.09 -31.41 -24.49
CA TYR A 889 14.84 -31.58 -23.25
C TYR A 889 16.15 -32.38 -23.42
N GLN A 890 16.17 -33.41 -24.26
CA GLN A 890 17.38 -34.19 -24.57
C GLN A 890 18.44 -33.34 -25.29
N GLN A 891 18.02 -32.54 -26.28
CA GLN A 891 18.92 -31.63 -26.99
C GLN A 891 19.48 -30.57 -26.04
N PHE A 892 18.62 -30.01 -25.17
CA PHE A 892 19.05 -29.03 -24.18
C PHE A 892 20.05 -29.62 -23.17
N MET A 893 19.83 -30.84 -22.69
CA MET A 893 20.75 -31.51 -21.77
C MET A 893 22.14 -31.76 -22.35
N ASN A 894 22.21 -31.92 -23.67
CA ASN A 894 23.46 -32.15 -24.39
C ASN A 894 24.21 -30.86 -24.72
N LEU A 895 23.69 -29.68 -24.34
CA LEU A 895 24.43 -28.43 -24.49
C LEU A 895 25.63 -28.39 -23.56
N ASP A 896 26.80 -28.05 -24.10
CA ASP A 896 28.06 -28.09 -23.38
C ASP A 896 28.20 -26.94 -22.39
N VAL A 897 28.63 -27.28 -21.17
CA VAL A 897 29.02 -26.32 -20.13
C VAL A 897 30.38 -26.72 -19.60
N ASN A 898 31.22 -25.74 -19.33
CA ASN A 898 32.55 -25.95 -18.74
C ASN A 898 32.54 -25.64 -17.23
N ASP A 899 33.70 -25.77 -16.59
CA ASP A 899 33.82 -25.53 -15.14
C ASP A 899 33.51 -24.08 -14.73
N GLN A 900 33.77 -23.09 -15.61
CA GLN A 900 33.43 -21.69 -15.34
C GLN A 900 31.91 -21.48 -15.35
N ASP A 901 31.20 -22.11 -16.30
CA ASP A 901 29.74 -22.07 -16.39
C ASP A 901 29.11 -22.71 -15.13
N LEU A 902 29.66 -23.84 -14.68
CA LEU A 902 29.22 -24.53 -13.46
C LEU A 902 29.49 -23.69 -12.19
N ALA A 903 30.66 -23.05 -12.10
CA ALA A 903 30.99 -22.15 -10.99
C ALA A 903 30.07 -20.92 -10.95
N MET A 904 29.74 -20.34 -12.12
CA MET A 904 28.77 -19.25 -12.22
C MET A 904 27.38 -19.70 -11.75
N ALA A 905 26.91 -20.86 -12.21
CA ALA A 905 25.63 -21.43 -11.77
C ALA A 905 25.58 -21.63 -10.25
N GLU A 906 26.65 -22.16 -9.65
CA GLU A 906 26.76 -22.35 -8.20
C GLU A 906 26.70 -21.02 -7.44
N ARG A 907 27.41 -19.99 -7.94
CA ARG A 907 27.39 -18.64 -7.36
C ARG A 907 25.99 -18.04 -7.41
N VAL A 908 25.28 -18.18 -8.52
CA VAL A 908 23.90 -17.69 -8.70
C VAL A 908 22.92 -18.43 -7.79
N ILE A 909 23.00 -19.76 -7.73
CA ILE A 909 22.17 -20.59 -6.83
C ILE A 909 22.38 -20.17 -5.37
N LYS A 910 23.64 -20.05 -4.94
CA LYS A 910 24.00 -19.64 -3.58
C LYS A 910 23.45 -18.25 -3.26
N MET A 911 23.64 -17.28 -4.15
CA MET A 911 23.15 -15.91 -3.97
C MET A 911 21.61 -15.88 -3.81
N ILE A 912 20.87 -16.54 -4.71
CA ILE A 912 19.40 -16.58 -4.64
C ILE A 912 18.92 -17.26 -3.35
N ARG A 913 19.56 -18.37 -2.97
CA ARG A 913 19.23 -19.11 -1.74
C ARG A 913 19.45 -18.27 -0.48
N ASP A 914 20.64 -17.71 -0.33
CA ASP A 914 21.08 -17.04 0.90
C ASP A 914 20.29 -15.73 1.11
N LYS A 915 20.01 -15.02 0.02
CA LYS A 915 19.19 -13.79 0.04
C LYS A 915 17.68 -14.06 -0.02
N LYS A 916 17.24 -15.32 -0.06
CA LYS A 916 15.83 -15.73 -0.18
C LYS A 916 15.10 -15.03 -1.36
N LEU A 917 15.81 -14.76 -2.46
CA LEU A 917 15.26 -13.98 -3.58
C LEU A 917 14.12 -14.74 -4.27
N ASN A 918 13.05 -14.01 -4.58
CA ASN A 918 11.89 -14.53 -5.29
C ASN A 918 11.44 -13.54 -6.36
N ARG A 919 10.67 -14.01 -7.34
CA ARG A 919 10.06 -13.16 -8.38
C ARG A 919 9.15 -12.08 -7.78
N ASN A 920 8.46 -12.39 -6.70
CA ASN A 920 7.58 -11.49 -5.96
C ASN A 920 8.05 -11.38 -4.51
N ILE A 921 7.82 -10.22 -3.92
CA ILE A 921 8.03 -9.99 -2.48
C ILE A 921 7.20 -11.00 -1.69
N GLN A 922 7.82 -11.65 -0.72
CA GLN A 922 7.17 -12.63 0.14
C GLN A 922 6.59 -11.96 1.40
N PRO A 923 5.47 -12.45 1.95
CA PRO A 923 4.87 -11.89 3.16
C PRO A 923 5.74 -12.18 4.39
N ILE A 924 5.96 -11.17 5.24
CA ILE A 924 6.67 -11.30 6.52
C ILE A 924 5.63 -11.37 7.63
N ASN A 925 5.46 -12.55 8.25
CA ASN A 925 4.50 -12.80 9.33
C ASN A 925 4.83 -14.09 10.11
N ASN A 926 4.09 -14.35 11.19
CA ASN A 926 4.27 -15.53 12.05
C ASN A 926 3.43 -16.75 11.61
N MET A 927 3.11 -16.86 10.32
CA MET A 927 2.28 -17.98 9.83
C MET A 927 3.03 -19.31 9.86
N LYS A 928 4.37 -19.29 9.83
CA LYS A 928 5.22 -20.48 9.95
C LYS A 928 5.00 -21.19 11.28
N GLU A 929 5.07 -20.47 12.39
CA GLU A 929 4.88 -21.01 13.74
C GLU A 929 3.46 -21.57 13.90
N LYS A 930 2.47 -20.84 13.39
CA LYS A 930 1.07 -21.27 13.39
C LYS A 930 0.87 -22.55 12.59
N LEU A 931 1.50 -22.67 11.43
CA LEU A 931 1.43 -23.85 10.58
C LEU A 931 2.08 -25.05 11.26
N LEU A 932 3.29 -24.89 11.83
CA LEU A 932 3.98 -25.95 12.57
C LEU A 932 3.13 -26.53 13.71
N SER A 933 2.34 -25.69 14.41
CA SER A 933 1.44 -26.16 15.47
C SER A 933 0.29 -27.05 15.00
N GLN A 934 -0.06 -27.03 13.70
CA GLN A 934 -1.13 -27.84 13.11
C GLN A 934 -0.62 -29.17 12.53
N LEU A 935 0.69 -29.31 12.36
CA LEU A 935 1.29 -30.52 11.80
C LEU A 935 1.38 -31.60 12.88
N ILE A 936 1.12 -32.84 12.48
CA ILE A 936 1.27 -33.99 13.36
C ILE A 936 2.75 -34.35 13.39
N LYS A 937 3.31 -34.47 14.60
CA LYS A 937 4.72 -34.86 14.80
C LYS A 937 5.00 -36.24 14.18
N ASP A 938 6.25 -36.44 13.76
CA ASP A 938 6.77 -37.69 13.19
C ASP A 938 6.11 -38.15 11.88
N ARG A 939 5.39 -37.25 11.19
CA ARG A 939 4.88 -37.48 9.83
C ARG A 939 5.60 -36.59 8.81
N ALA A 940 5.98 -37.18 7.68
CA ALA A 940 6.56 -36.44 6.58
C ALA A 940 5.64 -35.30 6.10
N ILE A 941 6.23 -34.16 5.77
CA ILE A 941 5.58 -32.93 5.35
C ILE A 941 5.63 -32.83 3.83
N ILE A 942 4.48 -33.06 3.21
CA ILE A 942 4.28 -32.89 1.77
C ILE A 942 3.72 -31.50 1.53
N PHE A 943 4.48 -30.68 0.81
CA PHE A 943 4.06 -29.36 0.40
C PHE A 943 3.72 -29.34 -1.10
N TYR A 944 2.48 -28.99 -1.43
CA TYR A 944 2.04 -28.80 -2.82
C TYR A 944 1.83 -27.31 -3.13
N ALA A 945 2.54 -26.83 -4.15
CA ALA A 945 2.44 -25.46 -4.65
C ALA A 945 1.58 -25.40 -5.91
N GLY A 946 0.39 -24.79 -5.80
CA GLY A 946 -0.49 -24.50 -6.93
C GLY A 946 -0.03 -23.30 -7.74
N GLN A 947 -0.42 -23.25 -9.01
CA GLN A 947 -0.09 -22.16 -9.92
C GLN A 947 -1.31 -21.29 -10.27
N ASN A 948 -1.08 -20.22 -11.02
CA ASN A 948 -2.18 -19.50 -11.66
C ASN A 948 -2.60 -20.30 -12.91
N ASP A 949 -3.64 -21.12 -12.78
CA ASP A 949 -4.07 -22.02 -13.87
C ASP A 949 -4.42 -21.26 -15.16
N PHE A 950 -4.89 -20.01 -15.07
CA PHE A 950 -5.20 -19.15 -16.23
C PHE A 950 -3.96 -18.56 -16.92
N GLU A 951 -2.80 -18.56 -16.27
CA GLU A 951 -1.57 -17.90 -16.74
C GLU A 951 -0.39 -18.90 -16.82
N SER A 952 -0.68 -20.20 -16.97
CA SER A 952 0.34 -21.26 -16.96
C SER A 952 0.13 -22.35 -18.02
N GLY A 953 -0.78 -22.14 -18.98
CA GLY A 953 -1.10 -23.15 -19.99
C GLY A 953 -2.00 -24.28 -19.49
N MET A 954 -2.39 -24.28 -18.20
CA MET A 954 -3.35 -25.22 -17.61
C MET A 954 -4.78 -25.00 -18.09
N TYR A 955 -5.20 -23.74 -18.26
CA TYR A 955 -6.56 -23.39 -18.65
C TYR A 955 -6.63 -22.60 -19.97
N PRO A 956 -7.51 -22.98 -20.92
CA PRO A 956 -8.41 -24.12 -20.88
C PRO A 956 -7.65 -25.45 -21.06
N TYR A 957 -8.14 -26.51 -20.43
CA TYR A 957 -7.48 -27.81 -20.48
C TYR A 957 -7.77 -28.51 -21.81
N THR A 958 -6.75 -28.62 -22.65
CA THR A 958 -6.83 -29.18 -24.01
C THR A 958 -5.82 -30.31 -24.24
N GLU A 959 -5.83 -30.93 -25.41
CA GLU A 959 -4.78 -31.90 -25.79
C GLU A 959 -3.40 -31.25 -25.87
N GLU A 960 -3.29 -29.95 -26.22
CA GLU A 960 -2.02 -29.22 -26.12
C GLU A 960 -1.58 -29.07 -24.65
N THR A 961 -2.53 -28.80 -23.74
CA THR A 961 -2.25 -28.76 -22.30
C THR A 961 -1.72 -30.10 -21.79
N LYS A 962 -2.35 -31.21 -22.16
CA LYS A 962 -1.87 -32.56 -21.80
C LYS A 962 -0.48 -32.86 -22.35
N LYS A 963 -0.26 -32.48 -23.60
CA LYS A 963 1.00 -32.74 -24.31
C LYS A 963 2.16 -31.95 -23.73
N TYR A 964 1.94 -30.68 -23.41
CA TYR A 964 3.02 -29.75 -23.10
C TYR A 964 3.05 -29.26 -21.65
N HIS A 965 2.00 -29.40 -20.85
CA HIS A 965 1.96 -28.79 -19.52
C HIS A 965 1.57 -29.78 -18.41
N SER A 966 0.36 -30.31 -18.43
CA SER A 966 -0.14 -31.19 -17.36
C SER A 966 -0.79 -32.42 -17.96
N PRO A 967 -0.11 -33.58 -17.96
CA PRO A 967 -0.65 -34.80 -18.55
C PRO A 967 -1.80 -35.41 -17.72
N ILE A 968 -1.82 -35.14 -16.42
CA ILE A 968 -2.71 -35.80 -15.45
C ILE A 968 -3.88 -34.89 -15.06
N PHE A 969 -3.57 -33.73 -14.48
CA PHE A 969 -4.55 -32.92 -13.75
C PHE A 969 -5.01 -31.72 -14.57
N LYS A 970 -6.32 -31.42 -14.53
CA LYS A 970 -6.89 -30.28 -15.26
C LYS A 970 -6.74 -28.96 -14.53
N THR A 971 -6.60 -29.00 -13.21
CA THR A 971 -6.47 -27.82 -12.36
C THR A 971 -5.55 -28.08 -11.17
N SER A 972 -5.01 -27.01 -10.59
CA SER A 972 -4.24 -27.09 -9.36
C SER A 972 -5.04 -27.72 -8.21
N ASP A 973 -6.34 -27.40 -8.12
CA ASP A 973 -7.22 -27.90 -7.06
C ASP A 973 -7.52 -29.40 -7.19
N GLU A 974 -7.67 -29.91 -8.41
CA GLU A 974 -7.86 -31.34 -8.66
C GLU A 974 -6.66 -32.16 -8.17
N ALA A 975 -5.44 -31.69 -8.46
CA ALA A 975 -4.22 -32.30 -7.94
C ALA A 975 -4.14 -32.21 -6.40
N ALA A 976 -4.52 -31.07 -5.81
CA ALA A 976 -4.52 -30.92 -4.35
C ALA A 976 -5.45 -31.92 -3.66
N LEU A 977 -6.65 -32.14 -4.21
CA LEU A 977 -7.61 -33.11 -3.68
C LEU A 977 -7.09 -34.55 -3.80
N TYR A 978 -6.50 -34.90 -4.94
CA TYR A 978 -5.89 -36.21 -5.14
C TYR A 978 -4.72 -36.45 -4.17
N LEU A 979 -3.80 -35.49 -4.07
CA LEU A 979 -2.63 -35.58 -3.19
C LEU A 979 -3.03 -35.61 -1.70
N SER A 980 -4.07 -34.87 -1.30
CA SER A 980 -4.60 -34.92 0.07
C SER A 980 -5.13 -36.31 0.43
N ALA A 981 -5.86 -36.97 -0.49
CA ALA A 981 -6.34 -38.34 -0.30
C ALA A 981 -5.17 -39.31 -0.17
N LEU A 982 -4.13 -39.13 -0.98
CA LEU A 982 -2.93 -39.96 -0.95
C LEU A 982 -2.11 -39.78 0.33
N ALA A 983 -1.96 -38.52 0.79
CA ALA A 983 -1.34 -38.19 2.06
C ALA A 983 -2.12 -38.76 3.24
N LYS A 984 -3.47 -38.79 3.16
CA LYS A 984 -4.30 -39.42 4.19
C LYS A 984 -4.04 -40.93 4.26
N LYS A 985 -4.02 -41.60 3.09
CA LYS A 985 -3.70 -43.03 2.97
C LYS A 985 -2.32 -43.38 3.57
N ASN A 986 -1.31 -42.56 3.32
CA ASN A 986 0.07 -42.83 3.72
C ASN A 986 0.50 -42.15 5.04
N LYS A 987 -0.43 -41.49 5.74
CA LYS A 987 -0.17 -40.75 7.00
C LYS A 987 0.92 -39.68 6.85
N TRP A 988 0.83 -38.86 5.81
CA TRP A 988 1.66 -37.67 5.64
C TRP A 988 0.91 -36.40 6.05
N ASN A 989 1.65 -35.41 6.55
CA ASN A 989 1.15 -34.04 6.65
C ASN A 989 1.05 -33.46 5.23
N PHE A 990 -0.06 -32.83 4.88
CA PHE A 990 -0.26 -32.25 3.56
C PHE A 990 -0.63 -30.77 3.63
N ILE A 991 0.20 -29.95 3.00
CA ILE A 991 0.05 -28.50 2.95
C ILE A 991 -0.19 -28.11 1.49
N TYR A 992 -1.30 -27.42 1.23
CA TYR A 992 -1.61 -26.87 -0.09
C TYR A 992 -1.51 -25.35 -0.05
N LYS A 993 -0.65 -24.78 -0.90
CA LYS A 993 -0.63 -23.35 -1.17
C LYS A 993 -1.19 -23.05 -2.56
N PRO A 994 -2.46 -22.63 -2.69
CA PRO A 994 -2.97 -22.09 -3.95
C PRO A 994 -2.24 -20.79 -4.30
N HIS A 995 -2.17 -20.46 -5.59
CA HIS A 995 -1.58 -19.20 -6.03
C HIS A 995 -2.37 -18.00 -5.43
N PRO A 996 -1.72 -16.93 -4.93
CA PRO A 996 -2.40 -15.83 -4.22
C PRO A 996 -3.53 -15.15 -5.01
N LEU A 997 -3.42 -15.06 -6.34
CA LEU A 997 -4.51 -14.54 -7.18
C LEU A 997 -5.70 -15.50 -7.23
N ILE A 998 -5.45 -16.80 -7.39
CA ILE A 998 -6.50 -17.82 -7.44
C ILE A 998 -7.20 -17.91 -6.07
N TYR A 999 -6.43 -17.87 -4.98
CA TYR A 999 -6.99 -17.80 -3.63
C TYR A 999 -7.91 -16.60 -3.44
N ARG A 1000 -7.51 -15.41 -3.90
CA ARG A 1000 -8.36 -14.20 -3.85
C ARG A 1000 -9.63 -14.33 -4.69
N LEU A 1001 -9.51 -14.82 -5.93
CA LEU A 1001 -10.65 -15.01 -6.84
C LEU A 1001 -11.66 -16.04 -6.30
N ARG A 1002 -11.17 -17.07 -5.61
CA ARG A 1002 -11.96 -18.20 -5.09
C ARG A 1002 -11.95 -18.28 -3.57
N LYS A 1003 -11.85 -17.13 -2.88
CA LYS A 1003 -11.71 -17.07 -1.43
C LYS A 1003 -12.81 -17.83 -0.70
N SER A 1004 -14.06 -17.62 -1.12
CA SER A 1004 -15.23 -18.30 -0.53
C SER A 1004 -15.24 -19.81 -0.76
N TYR A 1005 -14.58 -20.31 -1.81
CA TYR A 1005 -14.40 -21.74 -2.06
C TYR A 1005 -13.38 -22.31 -1.08
N TYR A 1006 -12.19 -21.70 -0.94
CA TYR A 1006 -11.16 -22.20 -0.03
C TYR A 1006 -11.54 -22.09 1.45
N GLU A 1007 -12.26 -21.04 1.86
CA GLU A 1007 -12.78 -20.91 3.24
C GLU A 1007 -13.82 -22.00 3.58
N LYS A 1008 -14.51 -22.53 2.56
CA LYS A 1008 -15.49 -23.63 2.71
C LYS A 1008 -14.89 -25.00 2.45
N LEU A 1009 -13.68 -25.08 1.91
CA LEU A 1009 -13.01 -26.32 1.56
C LEU A 1009 -12.54 -27.02 2.84
N LYS A 1010 -13.43 -27.82 3.44
CA LYS A 1010 -13.14 -28.64 4.61
C LYS A 1010 -12.69 -30.03 4.19
N VAL A 1011 -11.38 -30.22 4.01
CA VAL A 1011 -10.78 -31.53 3.77
C VAL A 1011 -9.92 -31.87 4.98
N GLU A 1012 -10.27 -32.95 5.68
CA GLU A 1012 -9.70 -33.34 6.98
C GLU A 1012 -8.17 -33.46 7.00
N ASN A 1013 -7.54 -33.81 5.87
CA ASN A 1013 -6.10 -34.01 5.74
C ASN A 1013 -5.46 -33.04 4.72
N MET A 1014 -5.91 -31.78 4.71
CA MET A 1014 -5.30 -30.72 3.90
C MET A 1014 -5.29 -29.41 4.66
N ILE A 1015 -4.09 -28.84 4.82
CA ILE A 1015 -3.93 -27.50 5.39
C ILE A 1015 -3.74 -26.52 4.22
N VAL A 1016 -4.73 -25.65 4.00
CA VAL A 1016 -4.67 -24.62 2.94
C VAL A 1016 -4.06 -23.34 3.50
N VAL A 1017 -2.99 -22.84 2.88
CA VAL A 1017 -2.30 -21.61 3.30
C VAL A 1017 -2.10 -20.66 2.12
N SER A 1018 -2.38 -19.36 2.28
CA SER A 1018 -2.16 -18.35 1.23
C SER A 1018 -1.04 -17.36 1.59
N ASP A 1019 -0.95 -16.96 2.86
CA ASP A 1019 -0.19 -15.79 3.31
C ASP A 1019 1.06 -16.18 4.11
N ILE A 1020 1.94 -16.99 3.52
CA ILE A 1020 3.21 -17.45 4.12
C ILE A 1020 4.34 -17.36 3.09
N ASP A 1021 5.57 -17.09 3.55
CA ASP A 1021 6.78 -17.10 2.72
C ASP A 1021 6.98 -18.48 2.08
N ILE A 1022 7.16 -18.49 0.76
CA ILE A 1022 7.36 -19.72 0.00
C ILE A 1022 8.66 -20.44 0.37
N ASN A 1023 9.72 -19.71 0.72
CA ASN A 1023 10.99 -20.28 1.15
C ASN A 1023 10.82 -21.05 2.46
N ASP A 1024 10.06 -20.50 3.41
CA ASP A 1024 9.82 -21.16 4.70
C ASP A 1024 9.01 -22.44 4.52
N LEU A 1025 8.03 -22.44 3.61
CA LEU A 1025 7.27 -23.65 3.26
C LEU A 1025 8.14 -24.72 2.62
N VAL A 1026 9.03 -24.33 1.71
CA VAL A 1026 9.99 -25.24 1.11
C VAL A 1026 10.96 -25.78 2.17
N ASP A 1027 11.47 -24.92 3.04
CA ASP A 1027 12.43 -25.31 4.08
C ASP A 1027 11.87 -26.31 5.08
N MET A 1028 10.59 -26.22 5.40
CA MET A 1028 9.93 -27.15 6.33
C MET A 1028 9.46 -28.44 5.66
N ALA A 1029 9.39 -28.49 4.33
CA ALA A 1029 8.85 -29.63 3.61
C ALA A 1029 9.89 -30.73 3.42
N ASP A 1030 9.48 -31.97 3.61
CA ASP A 1030 10.25 -33.15 3.25
C ASP A 1030 10.18 -33.43 1.75
N LEU A 1031 9.10 -33.00 1.08
CA LEU A 1031 8.94 -33.05 -0.37
C LEU A 1031 8.09 -31.86 -0.85
N THR A 1032 8.61 -31.14 -1.86
CA THR A 1032 7.82 -30.17 -2.61
C THR A 1032 7.23 -30.81 -3.86
N ILE A 1033 5.95 -30.60 -4.12
CA ILE A 1033 5.23 -31.07 -5.30
C ILE A 1033 4.69 -29.88 -6.07
N THR A 1034 4.78 -29.89 -7.39
CA THR A 1034 4.05 -28.93 -8.24
C THR A 1034 3.79 -29.48 -9.63
N ILE A 1035 2.82 -28.90 -10.34
CA ILE A 1035 2.59 -29.18 -11.76
C ILE A 1035 3.50 -28.28 -12.60
N LEU A 1036 3.36 -26.95 -12.48
CA LEU A 1036 4.06 -25.95 -13.29
C LEU A 1036 4.62 -24.77 -12.49
N SER A 1037 4.48 -24.77 -11.16
CA SER A 1037 4.91 -23.63 -10.35
C SER A 1037 6.42 -23.45 -10.39
N GLN A 1038 6.86 -22.19 -10.41
CA GLN A 1038 8.26 -21.84 -10.21
C GLN A 1038 8.79 -22.19 -8.83
N THR A 1039 7.90 -22.51 -7.88
CA THR A 1039 8.27 -23.11 -6.61
C THR A 1039 9.12 -24.37 -6.80
N GLY A 1040 9.03 -25.08 -7.94
CA GLY A 1040 9.97 -26.16 -8.26
C GLY A 1040 11.43 -25.70 -8.30
N TYR A 1041 11.73 -24.57 -8.95
CA TYR A 1041 13.08 -23.98 -8.92
C TYR A 1041 13.46 -23.48 -7.53
N VAL A 1042 12.53 -22.83 -6.82
CA VAL A 1042 12.77 -22.38 -5.43
C VAL A 1042 13.16 -23.57 -4.55
N SER A 1043 12.47 -24.70 -4.70
CA SER A 1043 12.73 -25.91 -3.93
C SER A 1043 14.10 -26.52 -4.20
N LEU A 1044 14.48 -26.66 -5.47
CA LEU A 1044 15.80 -27.15 -5.86
C LEU A 1044 16.94 -26.21 -5.42
N ILE A 1045 16.76 -24.88 -5.55
CA ILE A 1045 17.74 -23.88 -5.07
C ILE A 1045 17.96 -24.01 -3.57
N ARG A 1046 16.92 -24.38 -2.81
CA ARG A 1046 16.97 -24.59 -1.36
C ARG A 1046 17.39 -26.00 -0.95
N ASN A 1047 17.91 -26.79 -1.89
CA ASN A 1047 18.35 -28.16 -1.69
C ASN A 1047 17.24 -29.09 -1.15
N ARG A 1048 16.01 -28.96 -1.66
CA ARG A 1048 14.88 -29.80 -1.28
C ARG A 1048 14.43 -30.70 -2.43
N PRO A 1049 14.04 -31.95 -2.15
CA PRO A 1049 13.53 -32.84 -3.20
C PRO A 1049 12.23 -32.27 -3.76
N THR A 1050 12.10 -32.36 -5.08
CA THR A 1050 10.98 -31.79 -5.83
C THR A 1050 10.39 -32.85 -6.75
N LEU A 1051 9.08 -33.05 -6.67
CA LEU A 1051 8.30 -33.88 -7.59
C LEU A 1051 7.51 -33.01 -8.57
N MET A 1052 7.76 -33.24 -9.86
CA MET A 1052 7.03 -32.63 -10.96
C MET A 1052 5.89 -33.54 -11.42
N LEU A 1053 4.68 -32.99 -11.43
CA LEU A 1053 3.46 -33.63 -11.98
C LEU A 1053 3.12 -33.10 -13.39
N GLY A 1054 3.91 -32.15 -13.88
CA GLY A 1054 3.75 -31.51 -15.17
C GLY A 1054 5.09 -31.16 -15.80
N TYR A 1055 5.03 -30.68 -17.03
CA TYR A 1055 6.19 -30.40 -17.85
C TYR A 1055 6.59 -28.94 -17.72
N THR A 1056 7.81 -28.71 -17.26
CA THR A 1056 8.47 -27.40 -17.27
C THR A 1056 9.84 -27.54 -17.89
N GLN A 1057 10.66 -26.49 -17.83
CA GLN A 1057 12.08 -26.56 -18.22
C GLN A 1057 12.90 -27.54 -17.38
N LEU A 1058 12.38 -28.00 -16.23
CA LEU A 1058 13.00 -29.07 -15.42
C LEU A 1058 12.81 -30.46 -16.03
N ARG A 1059 11.94 -30.61 -17.04
CA ARG A 1059 11.57 -31.91 -17.60
C ARG A 1059 12.79 -32.70 -18.05
N GLY A 1060 12.88 -33.93 -17.55
CA GLY A 1060 13.85 -34.93 -17.95
C GLY A 1060 15.30 -34.55 -17.67
N LYS A 1061 15.56 -33.55 -16.81
CA LYS A 1061 16.92 -33.07 -16.50
C LYS A 1061 17.66 -33.95 -15.49
N GLY A 1062 16.97 -34.90 -14.88
CA GLY A 1062 17.52 -35.73 -13.80
C GLY A 1062 17.72 -34.97 -12.49
N CYS A 1063 17.20 -33.75 -12.36
CA CYS A 1063 17.29 -32.94 -11.14
C CYS A 1063 16.02 -32.95 -10.28
N THR A 1064 14.94 -33.57 -10.74
CA THR A 1064 13.67 -33.71 -10.02
C THR A 1064 13.21 -35.16 -10.02
N TYR A 1065 12.31 -35.49 -9.11
CA TYR A 1065 11.42 -36.64 -9.28
C TYR A 1065 10.32 -36.27 -10.26
N GLU A 1066 9.86 -37.22 -11.07
CA GLU A 1066 8.86 -37.00 -12.11
C GLU A 1066 7.84 -38.13 -12.08
N ALA A 1067 6.55 -37.80 -12.09
CA ALA A 1067 5.46 -38.77 -12.20
C ALA A 1067 4.40 -38.19 -13.14
N PHE A 1068 4.21 -38.84 -14.29
CA PHE A 1068 3.36 -38.32 -15.37
C PHE A 1068 2.12 -39.19 -15.64
N THR A 1069 1.95 -40.28 -14.88
CA THR A 1069 0.67 -41.00 -14.76
C THR A 1069 0.21 -41.08 -13.30
N LEU A 1070 -1.07 -41.37 -13.05
CA LEU A 1070 -1.62 -41.44 -11.70
C LEU A 1070 -1.02 -42.58 -10.88
N GLU A 1071 -0.70 -43.69 -11.53
CA GLU A 1071 -0.17 -44.91 -10.91
C GLU A 1071 1.23 -44.70 -10.34
N GLU A 1072 2.02 -43.82 -10.95
CA GLU A 1072 3.41 -43.54 -10.58
C GLU A 1072 3.54 -42.59 -9.37
N ILE A 1073 2.54 -41.74 -9.11
CA ILE A 1073 2.64 -40.64 -8.14
C ILE A 1073 2.97 -41.17 -6.75
N GLU A 1074 2.25 -42.19 -6.26
CA GLU A 1074 2.44 -42.69 -4.90
C GLU A 1074 3.82 -43.29 -4.67
N GLN A 1075 4.27 -44.14 -5.60
CA GLN A 1075 5.58 -44.77 -5.51
C GLN A 1075 6.70 -43.73 -5.63
N THR A 1076 6.52 -42.72 -6.48
CA THR A 1076 7.49 -41.64 -6.67
C THR A 1076 7.61 -40.75 -5.44
N ILE A 1077 6.49 -40.41 -4.77
CA ILE A 1077 6.52 -39.67 -3.49
C ILE A 1077 7.28 -40.49 -2.43
N LYS A 1078 7.00 -41.80 -2.31
CA LYS A 1078 7.71 -42.67 -1.36
C LYS A 1078 9.21 -42.72 -1.64
N SER A 1079 9.60 -42.86 -2.91
CA SER A 1079 11.01 -42.82 -3.32
C SER A 1079 11.66 -41.48 -2.99
N ALA A 1080 10.97 -40.36 -3.22
CA ALA A 1080 11.49 -39.03 -2.94
C ALA A 1080 11.68 -38.77 -1.43
N LEU A 1081 10.74 -39.23 -0.60
CA LEU A 1081 10.86 -39.16 0.86
C LEU A 1081 11.99 -40.04 1.39
N GLN A 1082 12.22 -41.21 0.77
CA GLN A 1082 13.28 -42.13 1.17
C GLN A 1082 14.67 -41.61 0.78
N ASN A 1083 14.82 -41.12 -0.44
CA ASN A 1083 16.12 -40.79 -1.04
C ASN A 1083 16.50 -39.31 -0.90
N GLY A 1084 15.54 -38.44 -0.57
CA GLY A 1084 15.78 -36.99 -0.45
C GLY A 1084 16.24 -36.36 -1.76
N PHE A 1085 17.00 -35.25 -1.68
CA PHE A 1085 17.60 -34.59 -2.85
C PHE A 1085 19.03 -35.06 -3.06
N THR A 1086 19.19 -36.06 -3.92
CA THR A 1086 20.47 -36.79 -4.10
C THR A 1086 21.57 -35.91 -4.69
N GLU A 1087 22.84 -36.26 -4.46
CA GLU A 1087 23.99 -35.54 -5.04
C GLU A 1087 23.95 -35.51 -6.58
N SER A 1088 23.51 -36.61 -7.21
CA SER A 1088 23.33 -36.66 -8.66
C SER A 1088 22.27 -35.66 -9.12
N GLN A 1089 21.16 -35.50 -8.39
CA GLN A 1089 20.13 -34.51 -8.72
C GLN A 1089 20.63 -33.08 -8.48
N GLN A 1090 21.42 -32.84 -7.43
CA GLN A 1090 22.05 -31.54 -7.15
C GLN A 1090 23.01 -31.13 -8.28
N TYR A 1091 23.87 -32.07 -8.72
CA TYR A 1091 24.77 -31.83 -9.85
C TYR A 1091 24.00 -31.58 -11.15
N ALA A 1092 22.98 -32.40 -11.44
CA ALA A 1092 22.12 -32.21 -12.60
C ALA A 1092 21.41 -30.85 -12.58
N PHE A 1093 20.96 -30.38 -11.41
CA PHE A 1093 20.36 -29.05 -11.26
C PHE A 1093 21.38 -27.94 -11.53
N LYS A 1094 22.58 -28.05 -10.96
CA LYS A 1094 23.67 -27.09 -11.20
C LYS A 1094 24.02 -27.00 -12.69
N LYS A 1095 24.17 -28.15 -13.36
CA LYS A 1095 24.40 -28.22 -14.81
C LYS A 1095 23.25 -27.58 -15.60
N HIS A 1096 22.01 -27.86 -15.24
CA HIS A 1096 20.83 -27.25 -15.88
C HIS A 1096 20.79 -25.73 -15.71
N VAL A 1097 21.12 -25.20 -14.51
CA VAL A 1097 21.23 -23.76 -14.29
C VAL A 1097 22.36 -23.15 -15.14
N ALA A 1098 23.51 -23.81 -15.25
CA ALA A 1098 24.60 -23.36 -16.11
C ALA A 1098 24.15 -23.27 -17.58
N GLN A 1099 23.45 -24.29 -18.08
CA GLN A 1099 22.89 -24.31 -19.44
C GLN A 1099 21.85 -23.20 -19.64
N LEU A 1100 20.98 -22.97 -18.64
CA LEU A 1100 20.01 -21.88 -18.70
C LEU A 1100 20.68 -20.51 -18.79
N LEU A 1101 21.67 -20.22 -17.94
CA LEU A 1101 22.37 -18.94 -17.92
C LEU A 1101 23.16 -18.69 -19.21
N LYS A 1102 23.74 -19.75 -19.80
CA LYS A 1102 24.58 -19.65 -20.99
C LYS A 1102 23.79 -19.55 -22.29
N TYR A 1103 22.63 -20.23 -22.39
CA TYR A 1103 21.95 -20.44 -23.67
C TYR A 1103 20.48 -19.98 -23.72
N TYR A 1104 19.88 -19.62 -22.58
CA TYR A 1104 18.43 -19.48 -22.50
C TYR A 1104 17.92 -18.22 -21.80
N LEU A 1105 18.47 -17.88 -20.64
CA LEU A 1105 18.07 -16.76 -19.81
C LEU A 1105 18.95 -15.55 -20.12
N TYR A 1106 18.32 -14.39 -20.27
CA TYR A 1106 18.99 -13.10 -20.43
C TYR A 1106 19.02 -12.37 -19.09
N ASP A 1107 20.09 -11.63 -18.83
CA ASP A 1107 20.15 -10.72 -17.70
C ASP A 1107 19.05 -9.64 -17.83
N ASP A 1108 18.32 -9.34 -16.76
CA ASP A 1108 17.22 -8.35 -16.80
C ASP A 1108 17.67 -6.88 -16.64
N LEU A 1109 18.98 -6.63 -16.52
CA LEU A 1109 19.64 -5.33 -16.32
C LEU A 1109 19.33 -4.63 -15.00
N VAL A 1110 18.58 -5.28 -14.10
CA VAL A 1110 18.33 -4.74 -12.76
C VAL A 1110 19.61 -4.85 -11.94
N LYS A 1111 19.86 -3.88 -11.05
CA LYS A 1111 21.04 -3.87 -10.17
C LYS A 1111 21.00 -5.09 -9.23
N LYS A 1112 22.04 -5.92 -9.29
CA LYS A 1112 22.26 -7.15 -8.50
C LYS A 1112 23.72 -7.21 -8.06
N ASP A 1113 24.07 -8.13 -7.16
CA ASP A 1113 25.45 -8.30 -6.66
C ASP A 1113 26.46 -8.53 -7.79
N PHE A 1114 26.02 -9.24 -8.82
CA PHE A 1114 26.69 -9.41 -10.09
C PHE A 1114 25.64 -9.74 -11.15
N GLN A 1115 25.95 -9.43 -12.41
CA GLN A 1115 25.07 -9.72 -13.54
C GLN A 1115 25.23 -11.18 -13.98
N TYR A 1116 24.14 -11.81 -14.42
CA TYR A 1116 24.14 -13.21 -14.85
C TYR A 1116 23.02 -13.49 -15.86
N GLY A 1117 23.30 -14.46 -16.74
CA GLY A 1117 22.51 -14.70 -17.94
C GLY A 1117 23.20 -14.09 -19.15
N MET A 1118 22.64 -14.35 -20.33
CA MET A 1118 23.14 -13.79 -21.58
C MET A 1118 22.96 -12.27 -21.61
N PRO A 1119 23.89 -11.53 -22.22
CA PRO A 1119 23.80 -10.08 -22.33
C PRO A 1119 22.66 -9.66 -23.26
N LEU A 1120 22.22 -8.41 -23.12
CA LEU A 1120 21.15 -7.82 -23.91
C LEU A 1120 21.38 -7.92 -25.43
N GLU A 1121 22.64 -7.84 -25.87
CA GLU A 1121 23.03 -7.97 -27.29
C GLU A 1121 22.59 -9.28 -27.90
N GLU A 1122 22.66 -10.38 -27.14
CA GLU A 1122 22.20 -11.69 -27.59
C GLU A 1122 20.67 -11.73 -27.70
N CYS A 1123 19.96 -11.03 -26.81
CA CYS A 1123 18.50 -10.89 -26.92
C CYS A 1123 18.11 -10.13 -28.20
N VAL A 1124 18.84 -9.06 -28.52
CA VAL A 1124 18.63 -8.27 -29.74
C VAL A 1124 18.93 -9.13 -30.98
N LYS A 1125 20.04 -9.88 -30.98
CA LYS A 1125 20.40 -10.81 -32.06
C LYS A 1125 19.31 -11.87 -32.26
N PHE A 1126 18.80 -12.47 -31.18
CA PHE A 1126 17.73 -13.45 -31.23
C PHE A 1126 16.45 -12.85 -31.82
N LEU A 1127 16.04 -11.65 -31.38
CA LEU A 1127 14.86 -10.98 -31.92
C LEU A 1127 14.99 -10.68 -33.43
N LEU A 1128 16.19 -10.37 -33.92
CA LEU A 1128 16.45 -10.13 -35.34
C LEU A 1128 16.49 -11.42 -36.17
N THR A 1129 17.27 -12.42 -35.75
CA THR A 1129 17.60 -13.60 -36.56
C THR A 1129 16.74 -14.82 -36.25
N GLY A 1130 16.23 -14.94 -35.02
CA GLY A 1130 15.66 -16.18 -34.48
C GLY A 1130 16.70 -17.23 -34.09
N GLU A 1131 17.99 -16.95 -34.27
CA GLU A 1131 19.07 -17.87 -33.95
C GLU A 1131 19.51 -17.68 -32.49
N ARG A 1132 19.55 -18.79 -31.74
CA ARG A 1132 20.23 -18.84 -30.43
C ARG A 1132 21.72 -19.02 -30.68
N THR A 1133 22.55 -18.42 -29.84
CA THR A 1133 23.99 -18.64 -29.90
C THR A 1133 24.30 -20.01 -29.30
N VAL A 1134 24.33 -21.04 -30.15
CA VAL A 1134 24.62 -22.44 -29.75
C VAL A 1134 26.09 -22.81 -29.97
N ASP A 1135 26.86 -21.93 -30.63
CA ASP A 1135 28.24 -22.20 -31.04
C ASP A 1135 29.22 -21.27 -30.30
N CYS A 1136 29.91 -21.81 -29.29
CA CYS A 1136 31.04 -21.15 -28.61
C CYS A 1136 32.37 -21.64 -29.20
N SER A 1137 32.56 -21.42 -30.50
CA SER A 1137 33.87 -21.54 -31.13
C SER A 1137 34.35 -20.20 -31.71
N ARG A 1138 34.21 -19.09 -30.97
CA ARG A 1138 35.00 -17.87 -31.18
C ARG A 1138 34.78 -16.82 -30.07
N SER A 1139 35.83 -16.61 -29.28
CA SER A 1139 36.31 -15.34 -28.67
C SER A 1139 35.31 -14.18 -28.48
N ARG A 1140 35.14 -13.70 -27.24
CA ARG A 1140 34.99 -12.29 -26.77
C ARG A 1140 34.41 -12.33 -25.33
N PHE A 1141 34.81 -11.57 -24.31
CA PHE A 1141 35.88 -10.61 -24.07
C PHE A 1141 36.02 -10.48 -22.54
N LEU A 1142 37.25 -10.54 -22.03
CA LEU A 1142 37.63 -10.04 -20.70
C LEU A 1142 37.51 -8.51 -20.72
N ALA A 1143 36.56 -7.95 -19.96
CA ALA A 1143 36.64 -6.57 -19.45
C ALA A 1143 35.42 -6.31 -18.55
N VAL A 1144 35.56 -6.52 -17.23
CA VAL A 1144 35.15 -5.58 -16.16
C VAL A 1144 35.84 -6.07 -14.87
N THR A 1145 37.03 -5.57 -14.63
CA THR A 1145 37.61 -5.41 -13.29
C THR A 1145 38.16 -4.00 -13.25
N ARG A 1146 37.35 -3.07 -12.76
CA ARG A 1146 37.72 -1.85 -12.04
C ARG A 1146 36.48 -1.28 -11.39
#